data_AF-A0A7M1ME38-F1
#
_entry.id   AF-A0A7M1ME38-F1
#
_cell.length_a   1.000
_cell.length_b   1.000
_cell.length_c   1.000
_cell.angle_alpha   90.00
_cell.angle_beta   90.00
_cell.angle_gamma   90.00
#
_symmetry.space_group_name_H-M   'P 1'
#
loop_
_entity.id
_entity.type
_entity.pdbx_description
1 polymer ?
#
loop_
_entity_poly.entity_id
_entity_poly.type
_entity_poly.pdbx_seq_one_letter_code
_entity_poly.pdbx_strand_id
1 'polypeptide(L)'
;MAYIKKKLSNNGKKAFRLLMDELKISMREAQKLIDKKRLFCNGNLVEEKNKFLDGLVELIVYENNPKGLEIVFENEDFAIVEKPSGVLTHPNGRNCTYSLCDEIWHLWGEKACVAHRLDKETSGLLLIAKHKNAQIELKTMFEKRLVQKSYLALVKGKTKKEFIVDKSMDLAKDYDTVKTRMHICENGKEALTQFYTLEYFENLDASLVLAKPLTGRQHQIRLHLFHVKHKILGEPLYGLEKMQIERILDGKMSDIERAHITGAKRLLLHSFSLEFTYKNQKFLIQSQKDIKHEFLKEINTMKENISIGYFCPHNIGDMVASLDMLYAIKYIYQANITVFCRKNTESILKNFNFIDHIELIEKIDENIIDQINKYSLDYLISFHAKSFLIKLLIKTNTKNIIVKAKFVSVFSFKCKTIFTSITKRFFKNRSDRDRMLYYARKIDPKKFDKCIKKINFDTTIKTLDENKDIVKNYLQENNIKNFIIINPFSITVDFTLNLVSFFNLIEKIRFSYPNINIIIPTYNDIHDTFIRSVKQYNINLLSEIYIFKNNDDILNLVELISQSKCIISPSTGPIHIASNIKIPSIGLYPKKDSIFWPTYNKDYVFIDKKCNELLCHEIDKIITDVIDRLKKYIN
;
A
#
# COMPACT_ATOMS: atom_id res chain seq x y z
N MET A 1 19.65 -19.37 2.31
CA MET A 1 20.66 -19.26 1.23
C MET A 1 20.83 -20.65 0.64
N ALA A 2 20.99 -20.81 -0.68
CA ALA A 2 21.15 -22.14 -1.26
C ALA A 2 22.54 -22.75 -0.97
N TYR A 3 23.53 -21.93 -0.62
CA TYR A 3 24.83 -22.39 -0.16
C TYR A 3 24.87 -22.45 1.37
N ILE A 4 25.13 -23.63 1.92
CA ILE A 4 25.27 -23.87 3.36
C ILE A 4 26.66 -24.39 3.71
N LYS A 5 27.09 -24.15 4.96
CA LYS A 5 28.31 -24.75 5.51
C LYS A 5 27.98 -26.09 6.15
N LYS A 6 28.35 -27.18 5.49
CA LYS A 6 28.27 -28.53 6.05
C LYS A 6 29.54 -28.83 6.86
N LYS A 7 29.36 -29.20 8.12
CA LYS A 7 30.47 -29.69 8.96
C LYS A 7 30.82 -31.12 8.51
N LEU A 8 32.10 -31.40 8.33
CA LEU A 8 32.61 -32.73 7.96
C LEU A 8 33.34 -33.34 9.16
N SER A 9 33.25 -34.67 9.31
CA SER A 9 34.09 -35.39 10.29
C SER A 9 35.55 -35.23 9.91
N ASN A 10 36.37 -34.78 10.87
CA ASN A 10 37.80 -34.63 10.64
C ASN A 10 38.58 -35.80 11.23
N ASN A 11 39.32 -36.51 10.38
CA ASN A 11 40.13 -37.67 10.74
C ASN A 11 41.63 -37.45 10.45
N GLY A 12 42.14 -36.21 10.45
CA GLY A 12 43.57 -35.95 10.22
C GLY A 12 44.05 -36.32 8.82
N LYS A 13 43.19 -36.12 7.80
CA LYS A 13 43.45 -36.53 6.41
C LYS A 13 43.85 -35.34 5.53
N LYS A 14 44.48 -35.63 4.39
CA LYS A 14 44.67 -34.63 3.32
C LYS A 14 43.31 -34.11 2.83
N ALA A 15 43.21 -32.82 2.53
CA ALA A 15 41.98 -32.15 2.15
C ALA A 15 41.18 -32.87 1.05
N PHE A 16 41.83 -33.26 -0.06
CA PHE A 16 41.12 -33.99 -1.13
C PHE A 16 40.63 -35.38 -0.66
N ARG A 17 41.40 -36.07 0.20
CA ARG A 17 41.09 -37.43 0.68
C ARG A 17 39.89 -37.39 1.63
N LEU A 18 39.85 -36.40 2.52
CA LEU A 18 38.71 -36.16 3.41
C LEU A 18 37.43 -35.97 2.58
N LEU A 19 37.47 -35.12 1.55
CA LEU A 19 36.31 -34.89 0.69
C LEU A 19 35.86 -36.15 -0.08
N MET A 20 36.79 -36.95 -0.58
CA MET A 20 36.47 -38.23 -1.24
C MET A 20 35.74 -39.18 -0.28
N ASP A 21 36.25 -39.32 0.93
CA ASP A 21 35.73 -40.28 1.90
C ASP A 21 34.35 -39.87 2.43
N GLU A 22 34.16 -38.58 2.70
CA GLU A 22 32.94 -38.00 3.28
C GLU A 22 31.81 -37.84 2.25
N LEU A 23 32.13 -37.47 1.02
CA LEU A 23 31.13 -37.20 -0.03
C LEU A 23 30.97 -38.36 -1.02
N LYS A 24 31.82 -39.39 -0.94
CA LYS A 24 31.87 -40.52 -1.88
C LYS A 24 32.04 -40.06 -3.34
N ILE A 25 32.87 -39.04 -3.54
CA ILE A 25 33.14 -38.45 -4.86
C ILE A 25 34.53 -38.83 -5.38
N SER A 26 34.74 -38.63 -6.69
CA SER A 26 36.05 -38.84 -7.30
C SER A 26 37.10 -37.84 -6.81
N MET A 27 38.38 -38.20 -6.90
CA MET A 27 39.50 -37.30 -6.58
C MET A 27 39.41 -35.99 -7.36
N ARG A 28 39.01 -36.05 -8.64
CA ARG A 28 38.84 -34.89 -9.50
C ARG A 28 37.76 -33.94 -8.97
N GLU A 29 36.64 -34.47 -8.49
CA GLU A 29 35.56 -33.69 -7.91
C GLU A 29 35.95 -33.07 -6.57
N ALA A 30 36.63 -33.84 -5.71
CA ALA A 30 37.17 -33.36 -4.44
C ALA A 30 38.14 -32.18 -4.64
N GLN A 31 39.12 -32.32 -5.53
CA GLN A 31 40.05 -31.24 -5.86
C GLN A 31 39.34 -30.03 -6.46
N LYS A 32 38.31 -30.24 -7.30
CA LYS A 32 37.51 -29.15 -7.88
C LYS A 32 36.75 -28.34 -6.82
N LEU A 33 36.31 -28.96 -5.71
CA LEU A 33 35.67 -28.23 -4.61
C LEU A 33 36.68 -27.30 -3.90
N ILE A 34 37.92 -27.77 -3.74
CA ILE A 34 39.04 -26.98 -3.16
C ILE A 34 39.39 -25.81 -4.10
N ASP A 35 39.54 -26.09 -5.40
CA ASP A 35 39.81 -25.06 -6.43
C ASP A 35 38.70 -23.99 -6.48
N LYS A 36 37.45 -24.38 -6.20
CA LYS A 36 36.29 -23.47 -6.09
C LYS A 36 36.23 -22.70 -4.76
N LYS A 37 37.27 -22.80 -3.92
CA LYS A 37 37.38 -22.14 -2.61
C LYS A 37 36.19 -22.45 -1.70
N ARG A 38 35.79 -23.73 -1.62
CA ARG A 38 34.62 -24.18 -0.84
C ARG A 38 34.97 -24.82 0.50
N LEU A 39 36.22 -25.20 0.74
CA LEU A 39 36.64 -25.94 1.93
C LEU A 39 37.34 -25.01 2.93
N PHE A 40 36.96 -25.10 4.20
CA PHE A 40 37.51 -24.32 5.30
C PHE A 40 37.94 -25.24 6.45
N CYS A 41 38.99 -24.86 7.15
CA CYS A 41 39.48 -25.56 8.35
C CYS A 41 39.75 -24.51 9.43
N ASN A 42 39.11 -24.63 10.58
CA ASN A 42 39.15 -23.67 11.69
C ASN A 42 38.87 -22.23 11.23
N GLY A 43 37.89 -22.06 10.33
CA GLY A 43 37.52 -20.76 9.75
C GLY A 43 38.40 -20.26 8.60
N ASN A 44 39.56 -20.87 8.36
CA ASN A 44 40.49 -20.48 7.30
C ASN A 44 40.23 -21.24 6.00
N LEU A 45 40.34 -20.55 4.86
CA LEU A 45 40.20 -21.17 3.55
C LEU A 45 41.31 -22.18 3.29
N VAL A 46 40.95 -23.37 2.81
CA VAL A 46 41.90 -24.39 2.36
C VAL A 46 42.13 -24.20 0.86
N GLU A 47 43.32 -23.74 0.48
CA GLU A 47 43.71 -23.55 -0.93
C GLU A 47 44.53 -24.73 -1.48
N GLU A 48 45.21 -25.46 -0.61
CA GLU A 48 46.10 -26.57 -0.98
C GLU A 48 45.38 -27.93 -0.95
N LYS A 49 45.38 -28.62 -2.08
CA LYS A 49 44.72 -29.93 -2.24
C LYS A 49 45.27 -31.00 -1.29
N ASN A 50 46.57 -30.97 -1.03
CA ASN A 50 47.30 -31.97 -0.24
C ASN A 50 47.48 -31.59 1.24
N LYS A 51 46.96 -30.44 1.68
CA LYS A 51 47.10 -29.97 3.06
C LYS A 51 46.40 -30.95 4.01
N PHE A 52 47.10 -31.33 5.08
CA PHE A 52 46.50 -32.08 6.17
C PHE A 52 45.56 -31.15 6.96
N LEU A 53 44.35 -31.63 7.24
CA LEU A 53 43.34 -30.87 7.94
C LEU A 53 43.22 -31.38 9.38
N ASP A 54 43.31 -30.45 10.34
CA ASP A 54 43.18 -30.72 11.77
C ASP A 54 42.23 -29.68 12.41
N GLY A 55 41.30 -30.12 13.27
CA GLY A 55 40.20 -29.32 13.81
C GLY A 55 38.89 -29.32 13.00
N LEU A 56 38.11 -28.24 13.09
CA LEU A 56 36.77 -28.15 12.50
C LEU A 56 36.85 -27.90 10.98
N VAL A 57 36.38 -28.87 10.19
CA VAL A 57 36.30 -28.76 8.73
C VAL A 57 34.87 -28.40 8.30
N GLU A 58 34.74 -27.31 7.55
CA GLU A 58 33.47 -26.85 6.98
C GLU A 58 33.56 -26.82 5.45
N LEU A 59 32.55 -27.34 4.77
CA LEU A 59 32.44 -27.32 3.31
C LEU A 59 31.20 -26.53 2.90
N ILE A 60 31.39 -25.56 2.00
CA ILE A 60 30.29 -24.88 1.33
C ILE A 60 29.69 -25.81 0.26
N VAL A 61 28.49 -26.32 0.52
CA VAL A 61 27.71 -27.15 -0.42
C VAL A 61 26.49 -26.39 -0.90
N TYR A 62 25.99 -26.77 -2.08
CA TYR A 62 24.70 -26.30 -2.56
C TYR A 62 23.64 -27.27 -2.07
N GLU A 63 22.63 -26.76 -1.37
CA GLU A 63 21.48 -27.53 -0.93
C GLU A 63 20.26 -27.04 -1.71
N ASN A 64 19.63 -27.96 -2.44
CA ASN A 64 18.49 -27.65 -3.30
C ASN A 64 17.27 -27.33 -2.43
N ASN A 65 16.59 -26.23 -2.74
CA ASN A 65 15.31 -25.87 -2.10
C ASN A 65 14.19 -25.79 -3.14
N PRO A 66 13.68 -26.94 -3.65
CA PRO A 66 12.66 -26.99 -4.69
C PRO A 66 11.33 -26.43 -4.17
N LYS A 67 10.67 -25.64 -5.00
CA LYS A 67 9.38 -24.97 -4.81
C LYS A 67 8.31 -25.49 -5.77
N GLY A 68 8.68 -26.33 -6.72
CA GLY A 68 7.81 -26.88 -7.74
C GLY A 68 8.03 -26.19 -9.08
N LEU A 69 8.36 -27.01 -10.08
CA LEU A 69 8.56 -26.58 -11.46
C LEU A 69 7.60 -27.33 -12.37
N GLU A 70 6.94 -26.58 -13.25
CA GLU A 70 6.03 -27.14 -14.24
C GLU A 70 6.82 -27.72 -15.41
N ILE A 71 6.66 -29.02 -15.64
CA ILE A 71 7.27 -29.74 -16.76
C ILE A 71 6.23 -29.80 -17.89
N VAL A 72 6.55 -29.20 -19.03
CA VAL A 72 5.69 -29.14 -20.22
C VAL A 72 5.90 -30.37 -21.10
N PHE A 73 7.14 -30.84 -21.19
CA PHE A 73 7.53 -32.01 -21.96
C PHE A 73 8.76 -32.65 -21.33
N GLU A 74 8.85 -33.98 -21.39
CA GLU A 74 10.02 -34.72 -20.92
C GLU A 74 10.22 -36.01 -21.73
N ASN A 75 11.48 -36.33 -22.01
CA ASN A 75 11.92 -37.63 -22.51
C ASN A 75 13.23 -38.06 -21.81
N GLU A 76 13.92 -39.06 -22.36
CA GLU A 76 15.17 -39.59 -21.79
C GLU A 76 16.32 -38.58 -21.79
N ASP A 77 16.41 -37.73 -22.81
CA ASP A 77 17.55 -36.84 -23.03
C ASP A 77 17.32 -35.42 -22.48
N PHE A 78 16.08 -34.92 -22.56
CA PHE A 78 15.76 -33.54 -22.24
C PHE A 78 14.36 -33.35 -21.65
N ALA A 79 14.18 -32.20 -21.03
CA ALA A 79 12.90 -31.72 -20.56
C ALA A 79 12.70 -30.26 -20.99
N ILE A 80 11.45 -29.85 -21.17
CA ILE A 80 11.06 -28.46 -21.35
C ILE A 80 10.19 -28.06 -20.18
N VAL A 81 10.56 -26.96 -19.54
CA VAL A 81 9.92 -26.47 -18.32
C VAL A 81 9.37 -25.08 -18.51
N GLU A 82 8.39 -24.73 -17.67
CA GLU A 82 7.85 -23.39 -17.58
C GLU A 82 8.54 -22.57 -16.48
N LYS A 83 9.46 -21.70 -16.90
CA LYS A 83 10.20 -20.85 -15.96
C LYS A 83 9.32 -19.68 -15.52
N PRO A 84 9.08 -19.49 -14.21
CA PRO A 84 8.40 -18.29 -13.72
C PRO A 84 9.24 -17.01 -13.92
N SER A 85 8.54 -15.88 -14.03
CA SER A 85 9.18 -14.55 -14.00
C SER A 85 9.82 -14.28 -12.63
N GLY A 86 10.90 -13.50 -12.61
CA GLY A 86 11.61 -13.10 -11.39
C GLY A 86 12.60 -14.14 -10.85
N VAL A 87 12.64 -15.35 -11.43
CA VAL A 87 13.55 -16.43 -11.01
C VAL A 87 14.81 -16.43 -11.87
N LEU A 88 15.97 -16.60 -11.23
CA LEU A 88 17.25 -16.77 -11.93
C LEU A 88 17.35 -18.16 -12.55
N THR A 89 17.83 -18.25 -13.79
CA THR A 89 18.13 -19.54 -14.44
C THR A 89 19.28 -20.27 -13.75
N HIS A 90 20.30 -19.54 -13.29
CA HIS A 90 21.45 -20.05 -12.55
C HIS A 90 21.80 -19.11 -11.38
N PRO A 91 22.38 -19.63 -10.29
CA PRO A 91 22.82 -18.80 -9.17
C PRO A 91 23.81 -17.71 -9.61
N ASN A 92 23.59 -16.48 -9.15
CA ASN A 92 24.45 -15.30 -9.45
C ASN A 92 25.48 -14.99 -8.34
N GLY A 93 25.85 -16.00 -7.55
CA GLY A 93 26.77 -15.86 -6.42
C GLY A 93 26.37 -16.73 -5.24
N ARG A 94 27.15 -16.65 -4.14
CA ARG A 94 26.93 -17.45 -2.92
C ARG A 94 25.69 -17.01 -2.12
N ASN A 95 25.29 -15.75 -2.24
CA ASN A 95 24.12 -15.19 -1.56
C ASN A 95 22.80 -15.48 -2.29
N CYS A 96 22.85 -16.21 -3.41
CA CYS A 96 21.64 -16.61 -4.13
C CYS A 96 20.81 -17.53 -3.23
N THR A 97 19.56 -17.14 -2.99
CA THR A 97 18.63 -17.90 -2.14
C THR A 97 17.91 -19.01 -2.89
N TYR A 98 17.67 -18.81 -4.19
CA TYR A 98 16.94 -19.75 -5.04
C TYR A 98 17.21 -19.45 -6.52
N SER A 99 17.31 -20.50 -7.33
CA SER A 99 17.39 -20.44 -8.79
C SER A 99 16.71 -21.67 -9.40
N LEU A 100 16.57 -21.68 -10.73
CA LEU A 100 16.03 -22.85 -11.42
C LEU A 100 16.93 -24.10 -11.27
N CYS A 101 18.20 -23.95 -10.90
CA CYS A 101 19.06 -25.09 -10.58
C CYS A 101 18.53 -25.91 -9.41
N ASP A 102 17.88 -25.29 -8.43
CA ASP A 102 17.27 -26.00 -7.29
C ASP A 102 16.27 -27.05 -7.77
N GLU A 103 15.43 -26.66 -8.73
CA GLU A 103 14.44 -27.55 -9.36
C GLU A 103 15.10 -28.59 -10.26
N ILE A 104 15.98 -28.13 -11.16
CA ILE A 104 16.62 -29.00 -12.17
C ILE A 104 17.42 -30.12 -11.51
N TRP A 105 18.20 -29.79 -10.47
CA TRP A 105 19.03 -30.77 -9.78
C TRP A 105 18.23 -31.66 -8.83
N HIS A 106 17.12 -31.16 -8.29
CA HIS A 106 16.18 -31.99 -7.55
C HIS A 106 15.51 -33.05 -8.45
N LEU A 107 15.07 -32.66 -9.65
CA LEU A 107 14.34 -33.53 -10.57
C LEU A 107 15.24 -34.51 -11.34
N TRP A 108 16.40 -34.04 -11.82
CA TRP A 108 17.24 -34.79 -12.77
C TRP A 108 18.71 -34.95 -12.32
N GLY A 109 19.06 -34.48 -11.12
CA GLY A 109 20.40 -34.55 -10.57
C GLY A 109 21.36 -33.48 -11.08
N GLU A 110 22.53 -33.37 -10.44
CA GLU A 110 23.51 -32.28 -10.69
C GLU A 110 24.11 -32.25 -12.10
N LYS A 111 23.97 -33.35 -12.86
CA LYS A 111 24.43 -33.44 -14.24
C LYS A 111 23.47 -32.76 -15.22
N ALA A 112 22.22 -32.54 -14.82
CA ALA A 112 21.26 -31.81 -15.62
C ALA A 112 21.59 -30.31 -15.64
N CYS A 113 21.37 -29.68 -16.79
CA CYS A 113 21.60 -28.25 -16.94
C CYS A 113 20.76 -27.65 -18.06
N VAL A 114 20.62 -26.34 -18.04
CA VAL A 114 19.90 -25.62 -19.09
C VAL A 114 20.69 -25.65 -20.41
N ALA A 115 19.98 -25.89 -21.51
CA ALA A 115 20.53 -25.82 -22.86
C ALA A 115 20.63 -24.37 -23.36
N HIS A 116 19.76 -23.49 -22.87
CA HIS A 116 19.81 -22.04 -23.10
C HIS A 116 19.35 -21.28 -21.85
N ARG A 117 19.47 -19.94 -21.86
CA ARG A 117 19.13 -19.10 -20.70
C ARG A 117 18.01 -18.13 -21.05
N LEU A 118 17.15 -17.88 -20.07
CA LEU A 118 16.24 -16.74 -20.03
C LEU A 118 16.73 -15.73 -18.99
N ASP A 119 16.45 -14.44 -19.24
CA ASP A 119 16.68 -13.38 -18.25
C ASP A 119 15.85 -13.67 -16.98
N LYS A 120 16.27 -13.10 -15.83
CA LYS A 120 15.56 -13.26 -14.54
C LYS A 120 14.07 -12.95 -14.67
N GLU A 121 13.74 -11.83 -15.30
CA GLU A 121 12.39 -11.29 -15.45
C GLU A 121 11.62 -11.91 -16.63
N THR A 122 12.27 -12.71 -17.49
CA THR A 122 11.59 -13.37 -18.61
C THR A 122 11.02 -14.70 -18.15
N SER A 123 9.72 -14.89 -18.36
CA SER A 123 9.02 -16.16 -18.10
C SER A 123 9.02 -17.07 -19.34
N GLY A 124 8.60 -18.33 -19.20
CA GLY A 124 8.29 -19.20 -20.33
C GLY A 124 9.19 -20.41 -20.49
N LEU A 125 9.06 -21.05 -21.65
CA LEU A 125 9.71 -22.30 -22.00
C LEU A 125 11.22 -22.22 -21.91
N LEU A 126 11.80 -23.18 -21.19
CA LEU A 126 13.24 -23.39 -21.08
C LEU A 126 13.58 -24.87 -21.34
N LEU A 127 14.59 -25.11 -22.18
CA LEU A 127 15.05 -26.45 -22.53
C LEU A 127 16.17 -26.88 -21.58
N ILE A 128 16.00 -28.04 -20.97
CA ILE A 128 16.89 -28.67 -20.00
C ILE A 128 17.47 -29.94 -20.60
N ALA A 129 18.78 -30.08 -20.60
CA ALA A 129 19.46 -31.34 -20.87
C ALA A 129 19.57 -32.15 -19.57
N LYS A 130 19.12 -33.41 -19.58
CA LYS A 130 19.11 -34.28 -18.38
C LYS A 130 20.48 -34.90 -18.08
N HIS A 131 21.33 -35.02 -19.09
CA HIS A 131 22.67 -35.59 -18.94
C HIS A 131 23.71 -34.93 -19.85
N LYS A 132 24.97 -35.36 -19.71
CA LYS A 132 26.15 -34.74 -20.34
C LYS A 132 26.10 -34.77 -21.87
N ASN A 133 25.65 -35.88 -22.47
CA ASN A 133 25.64 -36.05 -23.92
C ASN A 133 24.57 -35.15 -24.54
N ALA A 134 23.35 -35.19 -23.99
CA ALA A 134 22.27 -34.28 -24.37
C ALA A 134 22.67 -32.81 -24.19
N GLN A 135 23.41 -32.48 -23.13
CA GLN A 135 23.91 -31.12 -22.93
C GLN A 135 24.79 -30.66 -24.10
N ILE A 136 25.73 -31.49 -24.55
CA ILE A 136 26.66 -31.12 -25.63
C ILE A 136 25.87 -30.90 -26.93
N GLU A 137 25.01 -31.84 -27.28
CA GLU A 137 24.21 -31.79 -28.51
C GLU A 137 23.27 -30.57 -28.52
N LEU A 138 22.47 -30.39 -27.47
CA LEU A 138 21.48 -29.32 -27.41
C LEU A 138 22.13 -27.94 -27.33
N LYS A 139 23.24 -27.77 -26.60
CA LYS A 139 23.99 -26.49 -26.61
C LYS A 139 24.56 -26.19 -27.99
N THR A 140 25.10 -27.20 -28.67
CA THR A 140 25.60 -27.07 -30.05
C THR A 140 24.49 -26.62 -31.00
N MET A 141 23.26 -27.13 -30.82
CA MET A 141 22.11 -26.69 -31.62
C MET A 141 21.78 -25.21 -31.42
N PHE A 142 21.83 -24.70 -30.19
CA PHE A 142 21.66 -23.27 -29.92
C PHE A 142 22.80 -22.42 -30.51
N GLU A 143 24.04 -22.88 -30.39
CA GLU A 143 25.22 -22.22 -30.97
C GLU A 143 25.12 -22.11 -32.50
N LYS A 144 24.68 -23.20 -33.15
CA LYS A 144 24.44 -23.27 -34.61
C LYS A 144 23.10 -22.65 -35.05
N ARG A 145 22.32 -22.07 -34.12
CA ARG A 145 21.00 -21.45 -34.39
C ARG A 145 19.98 -22.40 -35.04
N LEU A 146 20.08 -23.70 -34.73
CA LEU A 146 19.16 -24.75 -35.21
C LEU A 146 17.85 -24.83 -34.39
N VAL A 147 17.74 -24.02 -33.34
CA VAL A 147 16.54 -23.91 -32.49
C VAL A 147 15.85 -22.59 -32.76
N GLN A 148 14.64 -22.65 -33.31
CA GLN A 148 13.79 -21.49 -33.48
C GLN A 148 13.02 -21.23 -32.19
N LYS A 149 12.93 -19.95 -31.81
CA LYS A 149 12.26 -19.50 -30.59
C LYS A 149 11.22 -18.45 -30.95
N SER A 150 10.09 -18.46 -30.27
CA SER A 150 9.15 -17.35 -30.31
C SER A 150 8.78 -16.88 -28.92
N TYR A 151 8.46 -15.60 -28.80
CA TYR A 151 8.13 -14.94 -27.54
C TYR A 151 6.87 -14.12 -27.71
N LEU A 152 6.01 -14.10 -26.69
CA LEU A 152 4.92 -13.14 -26.59
C LEU A 152 5.35 -11.98 -25.70
N ALA A 153 5.07 -10.75 -26.15
CA ALA A 153 5.31 -9.53 -25.37
C ALA A 153 4.12 -8.59 -25.44
N LEU A 154 3.75 -7.96 -24.32
CA LEU A 154 2.80 -6.85 -24.31
C LEU A 154 3.57 -5.52 -24.30
N VAL A 155 3.45 -4.75 -25.37
CA VAL A 155 4.27 -3.54 -25.62
C VAL A 155 3.43 -2.29 -25.65
N LYS A 156 4.03 -1.14 -25.28
CA LYS A 156 3.36 0.15 -25.29
C LYS A 156 3.10 0.64 -26.72
N GLY A 157 1.91 1.19 -26.95
CA GLY A 157 1.50 1.81 -28.21
C GLY A 157 1.02 0.82 -29.27
N LYS A 158 0.60 1.36 -30.41
CA LYS A 158 0.18 0.60 -31.60
C LYS A 158 1.38 0.28 -32.49
N THR A 159 1.72 -0.99 -32.65
CA THR A 159 2.81 -1.45 -33.52
C THR A 159 2.33 -1.66 -34.96
N LYS A 160 3.28 -1.70 -35.92
CA LYS A 160 3.00 -2.15 -37.29
C LYS A 160 2.62 -3.63 -37.29
N LYS A 161 1.78 -4.05 -38.25
CA LYS A 161 1.36 -5.46 -38.38
C LYS A 161 2.55 -6.44 -38.37
N GLU A 162 3.60 -6.09 -39.10
CA GLU A 162 4.89 -6.80 -39.12
C GLU A 162 6.02 -5.78 -39.19
N PHE A 163 7.13 -6.05 -38.52
CA PHE A 163 8.36 -5.26 -38.62
C PHE A 163 9.59 -6.07 -38.20
N ILE A 164 10.76 -5.65 -38.68
CA ILE A 164 12.05 -6.27 -38.38
C ILE A 164 12.93 -5.23 -37.69
N VAL A 165 13.67 -5.66 -36.67
CA VAL A 165 14.75 -4.87 -36.08
C VAL A 165 16.05 -5.62 -36.28
N ASP A 166 16.88 -5.08 -37.16
CA ASP A 166 18.24 -5.56 -37.44
C ASP A 166 19.23 -4.49 -36.99
N LYS A 167 19.68 -4.61 -35.74
CA LYS A 167 20.55 -3.65 -35.09
C LYS A 167 21.51 -4.37 -34.16
N SER A 168 22.80 -4.26 -34.49
CA SER A 168 23.92 -4.73 -33.67
C SER A 168 23.89 -4.12 -32.27
N MET A 169 24.34 -4.89 -31.29
CA MET A 169 24.27 -4.50 -29.89
C MET A 169 25.41 -5.09 -29.06
N ASP A 170 25.78 -4.39 -28.00
CA ASP A 170 26.79 -4.84 -27.05
C ASP A 170 26.50 -4.34 -25.62
N LEU A 171 27.24 -4.89 -24.66
CA LEU A 171 27.17 -4.45 -23.27
C LEU A 171 27.65 -2.99 -23.16
N ALA A 172 26.92 -2.17 -22.40
CA ALA A 172 27.37 -0.81 -22.12
C ALA A 172 28.71 -0.84 -21.35
N LYS A 173 29.68 -0.04 -21.79
CA LYS A 173 31.06 -0.03 -21.25
C LYS A 173 31.31 1.10 -20.23
N ASP A 174 30.36 2.00 -20.04
CA ASP A 174 30.51 3.18 -19.19
C ASP A 174 30.23 2.84 -17.71
N TYR A 175 31.11 3.30 -16.82
CA TYR A 175 31.07 3.03 -15.38
C TYR A 175 29.81 3.59 -14.71
N ASP A 176 29.24 4.67 -15.25
CA ASP A 176 28.02 5.28 -14.73
C ASP A 176 26.74 4.53 -15.12
N THR A 177 26.82 3.67 -16.14
CA THR A 177 25.69 2.86 -16.60
C THR A 177 25.50 1.60 -15.76
N VAL A 178 24.24 1.17 -15.61
CA VAL A 178 23.92 -0.10 -14.96
C VAL A 178 24.63 -1.23 -15.70
N LYS A 179 25.57 -1.92 -15.04
CA LYS A 179 26.53 -2.90 -15.63
C LYS A 179 25.91 -4.03 -16.47
N THR A 180 24.60 -4.24 -16.39
CA THR A 180 23.86 -5.29 -17.12
C THR A 180 23.10 -4.76 -18.35
N ARG A 181 23.16 -3.45 -18.63
CA ARG A 181 22.41 -2.81 -19.72
C ARG A 181 23.14 -3.01 -21.06
N MET A 182 22.37 -3.42 -22.08
CA MET A 182 22.84 -3.48 -23.47
C MET A 182 22.49 -2.18 -24.19
N HIS A 183 23.24 -1.82 -25.24
CA HIS A 183 22.93 -0.68 -26.11
C HIS A 183 23.10 -1.05 -27.58
N ILE A 184 22.42 -0.31 -28.47
CA ILE A 184 22.59 -0.44 -29.91
C ILE A 184 23.90 0.23 -30.30
N CYS A 185 24.75 -0.47 -31.04
CA CYS A 185 26.02 0.05 -31.53
C CYS A 185 26.42 -0.65 -32.83
N GLU A 186 26.99 0.11 -33.77
CA GLU A 186 27.32 -0.40 -35.11
C GLU A 186 28.38 -1.50 -35.05
N ASN A 187 29.41 -1.31 -34.22
CA ASN A 187 30.48 -2.30 -33.99
C ASN A 187 30.10 -3.40 -32.98
N GLY A 188 28.82 -3.48 -32.61
CA GLY A 188 28.30 -4.49 -31.70
C GLY A 188 28.16 -5.87 -32.35
N LYS A 189 27.67 -6.83 -31.58
CA LYS A 189 27.34 -8.15 -32.10
C LYS A 189 26.03 -8.08 -32.87
N GLU A 190 26.00 -8.66 -34.06
CA GLU A 190 24.80 -8.77 -34.89
C GLU A 190 23.61 -9.30 -34.10
N ALA A 191 22.48 -8.62 -34.23
CA ALA A 191 21.23 -8.99 -33.59
C ALA A 191 20.03 -8.64 -34.46
N LEU A 192 19.23 -9.66 -34.78
CA LEU A 192 18.06 -9.54 -35.64
C LEU A 192 16.84 -10.21 -35.00
N THR A 193 15.73 -9.48 -34.95
CA THR A 193 14.44 -9.96 -34.44
C THR A 193 13.31 -9.57 -35.40
N GLN A 194 12.47 -10.55 -35.73
CA GLN A 194 11.22 -10.32 -36.47
C GLN A 194 10.04 -10.20 -35.50
N PHE A 195 9.14 -9.27 -35.73
CA PHE A 195 7.99 -9.00 -34.88
C PHE A 195 6.69 -9.03 -35.68
N TYR A 196 5.68 -9.69 -35.12
CA TYR A 196 4.33 -9.79 -35.67
C TYR A 196 3.34 -9.30 -34.62
N THR A 197 2.55 -8.28 -34.94
CA THR A 197 1.49 -7.81 -34.06
C THR A 197 0.31 -8.76 -34.14
N LEU A 198 -0.03 -9.37 -33.02
CA LEU A 198 -1.18 -10.27 -32.91
C LEU A 198 -2.46 -9.48 -32.66
N GLU A 199 -2.39 -8.47 -31.80
CA GLU A 199 -3.56 -7.69 -31.40
C GLU A 199 -3.15 -6.32 -30.84
N TYR A 200 -3.99 -5.31 -31.05
CA TYR A 200 -3.86 -3.99 -30.42
C TYR A 200 -5.06 -3.74 -29.50
N PHE A 201 -4.78 -3.41 -28.25
CA PHE A 201 -5.78 -3.08 -27.24
C PHE A 201 -5.86 -1.56 -27.07
N GLU A 202 -6.83 -0.94 -27.72
CA GLU A 202 -7.00 0.51 -27.74
C GLU A 202 -7.19 1.09 -26.33
N ASN A 203 -7.97 0.41 -25.48
CA ASN A 203 -8.20 0.82 -24.09
C ASN A 203 -6.93 0.79 -23.21
N LEU A 204 -5.92 0.00 -23.59
CA LEU A 204 -4.63 -0.07 -22.89
C LEU A 204 -3.55 0.80 -23.56
N ASP A 205 -3.80 1.22 -24.80
CA ASP A 205 -2.78 1.74 -25.71
C ASP A 205 -1.52 0.84 -25.67
N ALA A 206 -1.74 -0.43 -26.01
CA ALA A 206 -0.73 -1.49 -25.98
C ALA A 206 -1.00 -2.55 -27.06
N SER A 207 0.06 -3.17 -27.58
CA SER A 207 -0.03 -4.25 -28.58
C SER A 207 0.54 -5.56 -28.03
N LEU A 208 -0.13 -6.68 -28.28
CA LEU A 208 0.45 -8.01 -28.09
C LEU A 208 1.24 -8.37 -29.34
N VAL A 209 2.53 -8.63 -29.18
CA VAL A 209 3.44 -8.95 -30.27
C VAL A 209 4.08 -10.32 -30.08
N LEU A 210 4.18 -11.06 -31.18
CA LEU A 210 5.00 -12.27 -31.29
C LEU A 210 6.38 -11.85 -31.81
N ALA A 211 7.42 -12.09 -31.02
CA ALA A 211 8.81 -11.83 -31.37
C ALA A 211 9.55 -13.14 -31.71
N LYS A 212 10.21 -13.18 -32.85
CA LYS A 212 11.04 -14.30 -33.32
C LYS A 212 12.49 -13.83 -33.49
N PRO A 213 13.35 -13.99 -32.47
CA PRO A 213 14.75 -13.60 -32.58
C PRO A 213 15.54 -14.65 -33.39
N LEU A 214 16.24 -14.21 -34.43
CA LEU A 214 17.13 -15.08 -35.24
C LEU A 214 18.54 -15.19 -34.64
N THR A 215 18.84 -14.35 -33.65
CA THR A 215 20.05 -14.37 -32.83
C THR A 215 19.71 -14.49 -31.34
N GLY A 216 20.71 -14.66 -30.47
CA GLY A 216 20.50 -14.85 -29.04
C GLY A 216 21.35 -13.94 -28.18
N ARG A 217 21.18 -12.62 -28.28
CA ARG A 217 21.91 -11.65 -27.44
C ARG A 217 21.15 -11.39 -26.13
N GLN A 218 21.90 -11.02 -25.09
CA GLN A 218 21.32 -10.62 -23.80
C GLN A 218 20.33 -9.46 -24.03
N HIS A 219 19.14 -9.54 -23.45
CA HIS A 219 18.09 -8.52 -23.55
C HIS A 219 17.66 -8.14 -24.99
N GLN A 220 17.97 -8.94 -26.01
CA GLN A 220 17.79 -8.56 -27.43
C GLN A 220 16.39 -8.03 -27.75
N ILE A 221 15.35 -8.81 -27.43
CA ILE A 221 13.95 -8.45 -27.69
C ILE A 221 13.58 -7.15 -26.98
N ARG A 222 13.99 -7.02 -25.71
CA ARG A 222 13.70 -5.87 -24.85
C ARG A 222 14.32 -4.59 -25.41
N LEU A 223 15.59 -4.64 -25.80
CA LEU A 223 16.29 -3.49 -26.38
C LEU A 223 15.77 -3.15 -27.77
N HIS A 224 15.51 -4.14 -28.63
CA HIS A 224 14.98 -3.93 -29.98
C HIS A 224 13.62 -3.24 -29.93
N LEU A 225 12.70 -3.72 -29.09
CA LEU A 225 11.39 -3.12 -28.89
C LEU A 225 11.47 -1.70 -28.31
N PHE A 226 12.38 -1.47 -27.35
CA PHE A 226 12.66 -0.13 -26.85
C PHE A 226 13.21 0.81 -27.93
N HIS A 227 14.16 0.34 -28.76
CA HIS A 227 14.77 1.11 -29.85
C HIS A 227 13.72 1.60 -30.85
N VAL A 228 12.73 0.77 -31.19
CA VAL A 228 11.61 1.15 -32.05
C VAL A 228 10.46 1.83 -31.30
N LYS A 229 10.70 2.35 -30.09
CA LYS A 229 9.76 3.12 -29.25
C LYS A 229 8.52 2.36 -28.79
N HIS A 230 8.59 1.03 -28.74
CA HIS A 230 7.53 0.14 -28.26
C HIS A 230 8.00 -0.68 -27.05
N LYS A 231 8.38 0.00 -25.96
CA LYS A 231 8.88 -0.67 -24.75
C LYS A 231 7.89 -1.72 -24.23
N ILE A 232 8.40 -2.86 -23.75
CA ILE A 232 7.59 -3.89 -23.09
C ILE A 232 7.03 -3.31 -21.78
N LEU A 233 5.77 -3.59 -21.47
CA LEU A 233 5.19 -3.21 -20.18
C LEU A 233 5.88 -3.99 -19.04
N GLY A 234 6.18 -3.31 -17.95
CA GLY A 234 6.93 -3.87 -16.83
C GLY A 234 8.45 -3.89 -17.01
N GLU A 235 8.98 -3.23 -18.04
CA GLU A 235 10.41 -3.21 -18.37
C GLU A 235 11.26 -2.62 -17.23
N PRO A 236 12.20 -3.39 -16.63
CA PRO A 236 12.95 -2.98 -15.44
C PRO A 236 14.22 -2.16 -15.72
N LEU A 237 14.65 -2.02 -16.98
CA LEU A 237 15.90 -1.35 -17.35
C LEU A 237 15.70 -0.23 -18.36
N TYR A 238 15.10 -0.52 -19.51
CA TYR A 238 15.10 0.40 -20.65
C TYR A 238 14.02 1.48 -20.51
N GLY A 239 14.43 2.75 -20.61
CA GLY A 239 13.55 3.91 -20.44
C GLY A 239 13.32 4.34 -18.98
N LEU A 240 14.18 3.89 -18.05
CA LEU A 240 14.16 4.26 -16.64
C LEU A 240 15.46 4.98 -16.22
N GLU A 241 15.35 5.75 -15.14
CA GLU A 241 16.46 6.38 -14.44
C GLU A 241 17.24 5.38 -13.58
N LYS A 242 18.51 5.67 -13.29
CA LYS A 242 19.40 4.77 -12.54
C LYS A 242 18.82 4.36 -11.18
N MET A 243 18.30 5.31 -10.41
CA MET A 243 17.71 5.05 -9.09
C MET A 243 16.50 4.10 -9.18
N GLN A 244 15.65 4.27 -10.21
CA GLN A 244 14.49 3.39 -10.42
C GLN A 244 14.95 1.97 -10.75
N ILE A 245 15.97 1.84 -11.61
CA ILE A 245 16.55 0.55 -11.99
C ILE A 245 17.10 -0.17 -10.75
N GLU A 246 17.93 0.49 -9.95
CA GLU A 246 18.54 -0.09 -8.75
C GLU A 246 17.47 -0.57 -7.77
N ARG A 247 16.44 0.24 -7.51
CA ARG A 247 15.33 -0.14 -6.62
C ARG A 247 14.53 -1.34 -7.14
N ILE A 248 14.32 -1.47 -8.45
CA ILE A 248 13.67 -2.65 -9.03
C ILE A 248 14.56 -3.88 -8.90
N LEU A 249 15.84 -3.78 -9.28
CA LEU A 249 16.76 -4.92 -9.27
C LEU A 249 17.06 -5.44 -7.86
N ASP A 250 17.09 -4.54 -6.87
CA ASP A 250 17.25 -4.85 -5.45
C ASP A 250 15.96 -5.34 -4.78
N GLY A 251 14.81 -5.28 -5.47
CA GLY A 251 13.51 -5.62 -4.87
C GLY A 251 13.01 -4.63 -3.81
N LYS A 252 13.48 -3.38 -3.86
CA LYS A 252 13.10 -2.28 -2.94
C LYS A 252 11.92 -1.45 -3.46
N MET A 253 11.48 -1.68 -4.70
CA MET A 253 10.32 -1.03 -5.30
C MET A 253 9.08 -1.91 -5.10
N SER A 254 7.98 -1.33 -4.62
CA SER A 254 6.71 -2.06 -4.47
C SER A 254 6.11 -2.39 -5.85
N ASP A 255 5.29 -3.44 -5.91
CA ASP A 255 4.55 -3.84 -7.12
C ASP A 255 3.70 -2.69 -7.70
N ILE A 256 3.08 -1.90 -6.82
CA ILE A 256 2.21 -0.77 -7.20
C ILE A 256 3.05 0.34 -7.82
N GLU A 257 4.13 0.73 -7.16
CA GLU A 257 5.05 1.75 -7.65
C GLU A 257 5.67 1.35 -8.99
N ARG A 258 6.13 0.10 -9.12
CA ARG A 258 6.69 -0.42 -10.37
C ARG A 258 5.67 -0.39 -11.50
N ALA A 259 4.43 -0.79 -11.23
CA ALA A 259 3.38 -0.78 -12.24
C ALA A 259 3.00 0.63 -12.69
N HIS A 260 3.02 1.63 -11.80
CA HIS A 260 2.81 3.03 -12.19
C HIS A 260 3.91 3.55 -13.12
N ILE A 261 5.16 3.21 -12.86
CA ILE A 261 6.31 3.69 -13.65
C ILE A 261 6.44 2.92 -14.98
N THR A 262 6.29 1.60 -14.94
CA THR A 262 6.65 0.70 -16.04
C THR A 262 5.44 0.09 -16.76
N GLY A 263 4.24 0.25 -16.21
CA GLY A 263 2.98 -0.26 -16.76
C GLY A 263 2.56 -1.65 -16.27
N ALA A 264 3.42 -2.40 -15.57
CA ALA A 264 3.11 -3.73 -15.02
C ALA A 264 4.00 -4.06 -13.80
N LYS A 265 3.62 -5.08 -13.01
CA LYS A 265 4.37 -5.49 -11.80
C LYS A 265 5.64 -6.26 -12.16
N ARG A 266 5.62 -6.96 -13.29
CA ARG A 266 6.75 -7.71 -13.85
C ARG A 266 6.86 -7.45 -15.35
N LEU A 267 7.98 -7.86 -15.92
CA LEU A 267 8.16 -7.83 -17.37
C LEU A 267 7.13 -8.73 -18.06
N LEU A 268 6.32 -8.15 -18.95
CA LEU A 268 5.35 -8.89 -19.76
C LEU A 268 6.00 -9.44 -21.04
N LEU A 269 7.00 -10.30 -20.84
CA LEU A 269 7.71 -11.05 -21.87
C LEU A 269 7.75 -12.54 -21.49
N HIS A 270 7.37 -13.37 -22.44
CA HIS A 270 7.21 -14.80 -22.24
C HIS A 270 7.78 -15.61 -23.41
N SER A 271 8.66 -16.57 -23.13
CA SER A 271 9.19 -17.55 -24.09
C SER A 271 8.08 -18.54 -24.44
N PHE A 272 7.46 -18.35 -25.61
CA PHE A 272 6.19 -18.98 -25.97
C PHE A 272 6.36 -20.30 -26.70
N SER A 273 7.33 -20.42 -27.61
CA SER A 273 7.55 -21.67 -28.34
C SER A 273 9.01 -21.98 -28.64
N LEU A 274 9.31 -23.27 -28.72
CA LEU A 274 10.59 -23.84 -29.18
C LEU A 274 10.32 -24.81 -30.33
N GLU A 275 11.06 -24.65 -31.44
CA GLU A 275 11.01 -25.55 -32.59
C GLU A 275 12.42 -25.99 -32.96
N PHE A 276 12.66 -27.30 -33.04
CA PHE A 276 13.96 -27.89 -33.38
C PHE A 276 13.83 -29.35 -33.81
N THR A 277 14.85 -29.87 -34.49
CA THR A 277 14.98 -31.30 -34.81
C THR A 277 16.05 -31.93 -33.93
N TYR A 278 15.70 -32.98 -33.19
CA TYR A 278 16.63 -33.72 -32.33
C TYR A 278 16.52 -35.22 -32.64
N LYS A 279 17.65 -35.88 -32.91
CA LYS A 279 17.72 -37.30 -33.31
C LYS A 279 16.70 -37.67 -34.41
N ASN A 280 16.67 -36.89 -35.49
CA ASN A 280 15.74 -37.02 -36.63
C ASN A 280 14.24 -36.86 -36.31
N GLN A 281 13.88 -36.47 -35.09
CA GLN A 281 12.51 -36.14 -34.72
C GLN A 281 12.34 -34.63 -34.63
N LYS A 282 11.27 -34.11 -35.24
CA LYS A 282 10.90 -32.70 -35.16
C LYS A 282 10.08 -32.46 -33.89
N PHE A 283 10.49 -31.46 -33.12
CA PHE A 283 9.79 -30.99 -31.92
C PHE A 283 9.30 -29.57 -32.15
N LEU A 284 8.00 -29.36 -31.91
CA LEU A 284 7.37 -28.05 -31.82
C LEU A 284 6.61 -28.02 -30.50
N ILE A 285 7.14 -27.27 -29.53
CA ILE A 285 6.60 -27.20 -28.18
C ILE A 285 6.19 -25.76 -27.91
N GLN A 286 4.94 -25.57 -27.49
CA GLN A 286 4.35 -24.27 -27.16
C GLN A 286 3.94 -24.26 -25.68
N SER A 287 3.98 -23.08 -25.06
CA SER A 287 3.46 -22.91 -23.71
C SER A 287 1.96 -23.22 -23.71
N GLN A 288 1.52 -24.00 -22.72
CA GLN A 288 0.12 -24.36 -22.55
C GLN A 288 -0.69 -23.26 -21.83
N LYS A 289 -0.02 -22.21 -21.36
CA LYS A 289 -0.63 -21.09 -20.65
C LYS A 289 -1.29 -20.11 -21.61
N ASP A 290 -2.45 -19.58 -21.23
CA ASP A 290 -3.04 -18.42 -21.91
C ASP A 290 -2.32 -17.13 -21.51
N ILE A 291 -1.16 -16.91 -22.15
CA ILE A 291 -0.28 -15.78 -21.86
C ILE A 291 -0.95 -14.44 -22.16
N LYS A 292 -1.82 -14.38 -23.17
CA LYS A 292 -2.61 -13.17 -23.45
C LYS A 292 -3.48 -12.85 -22.24
N HIS A 293 -4.24 -13.83 -21.76
CA HIS A 293 -5.10 -13.63 -20.60
C HIS A 293 -4.29 -13.28 -19.34
N GLU A 294 -3.17 -13.96 -19.09
CA GLU A 294 -2.30 -13.69 -17.94
C GLU A 294 -1.77 -12.24 -17.96
N PHE A 295 -1.25 -11.79 -19.10
CA PHE A 295 -0.78 -10.41 -19.27
C PHE A 295 -1.91 -9.40 -19.07
N LEU A 296 -3.08 -9.62 -19.67
CA LEU A 296 -4.22 -8.70 -19.53
C LEU A 296 -4.76 -8.67 -18.10
N LYS A 297 -4.80 -9.81 -17.41
CA LYS A 297 -5.18 -9.88 -16.01
C LYS A 297 -4.26 -9.03 -15.14
N GLU A 298 -2.94 -9.15 -15.34
CA GLU A 298 -1.95 -8.35 -14.60
C GLU A 298 -2.18 -6.85 -14.77
N ILE A 299 -2.43 -6.38 -15.99
CA ILE A 299 -2.74 -4.97 -16.26
C ILE A 299 -4.08 -4.54 -15.64
N ASN A 300 -5.12 -5.36 -15.75
CA ASN A 300 -6.46 -5.02 -15.28
C ASN A 300 -6.55 -4.93 -13.75
N THR A 301 -5.87 -5.83 -13.04
CA THR A 301 -5.75 -5.76 -11.57
C THR A 301 -5.12 -4.44 -11.09
N MET A 302 -4.32 -3.76 -11.93
CA MET A 302 -3.68 -2.48 -11.59
C MET A 302 -4.46 -1.25 -12.06
N LYS A 303 -5.22 -1.37 -13.14
CA LYS A 303 -6.19 -0.34 -13.56
C LYS A 303 -7.40 -0.23 -12.62
N GLU A 304 -7.61 -1.19 -11.73
CA GLU A 304 -8.73 -1.18 -10.77
C GLU A 304 -8.51 -0.30 -9.54
N ASN A 305 -7.27 0.10 -9.20
CA ASN A 305 -7.05 1.00 -8.06
C ASN A 305 -7.31 2.45 -8.47
N ILE A 306 -8.59 2.80 -8.54
CA ILE A 306 -9.05 4.17 -8.75
C ILE A 306 -8.43 5.10 -7.71
N SER A 307 -7.96 6.26 -8.14
CA SER A 307 -7.42 7.29 -7.26
C SER A 307 -8.55 8.18 -6.77
N ILE A 308 -8.75 8.25 -5.45
CA ILE A 308 -9.88 8.96 -4.84
C ILE A 308 -9.36 9.97 -3.82
N GLY A 309 -9.70 11.24 -4.03
CA GLY A 309 -9.51 12.29 -3.06
C GLY A 309 -10.73 12.49 -2.17
N TYR A 310 -10.51 12.78 -0.89
CA TYR A 310 -11.52 13.34 0.01
C TYR A 310 -11.09 14.71 0.48
N PHE A 311 -11.84 15.75 0.11
CA PHE A 311 -11.56 17.13 0.48
C PHE A 311 -12.41 17.54 1.69
N CYS A 312 -11.78 17.54 2.87
CA CYS A 312 -12.41 17.79 4.16
C CYS A 312 -11.61 18.80 4.99
N PRO A 313 -11.65 20.09 4.63
CA PRO A 313 -10.99 21.15 5.39
C PRO A 313 -11.81 21.60 6.61
N HIS A 314 -12.81 20.81 7.01
CA HIS A 314 -13.84 21.17 7.99
C HIS A 314 -13.49 20.71 9.41
N ASN A 315 -14.45 20.82 10.31
CA ASN A 315 -14.30 20.55 11.75
C ASN A 315 -14.02 19.07 12.03
N ILE A 316 -13.42 18.79 13.19
CA ILE A 316 -13.07 17.43 13.65
C ILE A 316 -14.25 16.45 13.54
N GLY A 317 -15.47 16.89 13.86
CA GLY A 317 -16.68 16.06 13.76
C GLY A 317 -16.91 15.47 12.37
N ASP A 318 -16.77 16.30 11.32
CA ASP A 318 -16.93 15.87 9.92
C ASP A 318 -15.87 14.84 9.53
N MET A 319 -14.63 15.03 10.00
CA MET A 319 -13.55 14.08 9.75
C MET A 319 -13.84 12.73 10.41
N VAL A 320 -14.23 12.73 11.69
CA VAL A 320 -14.55 11.50 12.43
C VAL A 320 -15.72 10.75 11.78
N ALA A 321 -16.77 11.45 11.32
CA ALA A 321 -17.89 10.82 10.62
C ALA A 321 -17.50 10.24 9.24
N SER A 322 -16.43 10.74 8.63
CA SER A 322 -15.97 10.30 7.31
C SER A 322 -15.17 8.99 7.31
N LEU A 323 -14.69 8.53 8.47
CA LEU A 323 -13.81 7.36 8.57
C LEU A 323 -14.45 6.09 7.98
N ASP A 324 -15.75 5.87 8.21
CA ASP A 324 -16.49 4.75 7.60
C ASP A 324 -16.57 4.85 6.07
N MET A 325 -16.76 6.06 5.55
CA MET A 325 -16.78 6.26 4.11
C MET A 325 -15.42 5.94 3.50
N LEU A 326 -14.33 6.41 4.12
CA LEU A 326 -12.97 6.14 3.66
C LEU A 326 -12.64 4.64 3.73
N TYR A 327 -13.00 3.98 4.85
CA TYR A 327 -12.86 2.54 5.01
C TYR A 327 -13.63 1.76 3.93
N ALA A 328 -14.90 2.13 3.69
CA ALA A 328 -15.72 1.51 2.66
C ALA A 328 -15.13 1.72 1.25
N ILE A 329 -14.59 2.91 0.96
CA ILE A 329 -13.94 3.20 -0.32
C ILE A 329 -12.72 2.29 -0.52
N LYS A 330 -11.86 2.16 0.49
CA LYS A 330 -10.68 1.30 0.42
C LYS A 330 -11.06 -0.15 0.19
N TYR A 331 -12.03 -0.65 0.97
CA TYR A 331 -12.41 -2.05 0.91
C TYR A 331 -13.18 -2.43 -0.37
N ILE A 332 -14.13 -1.60 -0.80
CA ILE A 332 -15.01 -1.91 -1.94
C ILE A 332 -14.27 -1.69 -3.27
N TYR A 333 -13.49 -0.62 -3.36
CA TYR A 333 -12.89 -0.20 -4.62
C TYR A 333 -11.39 -0.45 -4.71
N GLN A 334 -10.74 -0.89 -3.63
CA GLN A 334 -9.28 -1.04 -3.56
C GLN A 334 -8.56 0.27 -3.95
N ALA A 335 -9.20 1.40 -3.66
CA ALA A 335 -8.75 2.71 -4.12
C ALA A 335 -7.45 3.15 -3.45
N ASN A 336 -6.70 4.00 -4.15
CA ASN A 336 -5.67 4.83 -3.53
C ASN A 336 -6.34 6.10 -3.00
N ILE A 337 -6.30 6.32 -1.69
CA ILE A 337 -7.03 7.39 -0.99
C ILE A 337 -6.08 8.51 -0.58
N THR A 338 -6.36 9.71 -1.07
CA THR A 338 -5.73 10.96 -0.61
C THR A 338 -6.73 11.79 0.19
N VAL A 339 -6.40 12.17 1.42
CA VAL A 339 -7.24 13.07 2.24
C VAL A 339 -6.62 14.47 2.29
N PHE A 340 -7.40 15.48 1.90
CA PHE A 340 -7.01 16.89 2.00
C PHE A 340 -7.65 17.50 3.25
N CYS A 341 -6.86 17.79 4.28
CA CYS A 341 -7.35 18.15 5.61
C CYS A 341 -6.53 19.27 6.27
N ARG A 342 -6.97 19.73 7.44
CA ARG A 342 -6.20 20.68 8.26
C ARG A 342 -5.22 19.93 9.18
N LYS A 343 -4.17 20.64 9.60
CA LYS A 343 -3.10 20.10 10.49
C LYS A 343 -3.64 19.45 11.77
N ASN A 344 -4.65 20.06 12.39
CA ASN A 344 -5.25 19.57 13.64
C ASN A 344 -6.01 18.23 13.52
N THR A 345 -6.23 17.73 12.29
CA THR A 345 -6.86 16.42 12.05
C THR A 345 -5.88 15.37 11.52
N GLU A 346 -4.64 15.76 11.25
CA GLU A 346 -3.63 14.93 10.61
C GLU A 346 -3.28 13.69 11.44
N SER A 347 -3.09 13.86 12.76
CA SER A 347 -2.67 12.77 13.65
C SER A 347 -3.71 11.64 13.74
N ILE A 348 -5.00 11.96 13.70
CA ILE A 348 -6.09 10.97 13.60
C ILE A 348 -5.94 10.12 12.34
N LEU A 349 -5.69 10.76 11.20
CA LEU A 349 -5.69 10.10 9.89
C LEU A 349 -4.48 9.20 9.69
N LYS A 350 -3.31 9.59 10.21
CA LYS A 350 -2.07 8.80 10.11
C LYS A 350 -2.18 7.40 10.71
N ASN A 351 -3.11 7.19 11.65
CA ASN A 351 -3.29 5.91 12.34
C ASN A 351 -4.11 4.89 11.53
N PHE A 352 -4.65 5.27 10.36
CA PHE A 352 -5.49 4.41 9.55
C PHE A 352 -4.78 3.93 8.29
N ASN A 353 -4.56 2.60 8.21
CA ASN A 353 -3.90 1.94 7.07
C ASN A 353 -4.70 1.99 5.75
N PHE A 354 -5.96 2.40 5.81
CA PHE A 354 -6.81 2.56 4.63
C PHE A 354 -6.67 3.94 3.97
N ILE A 355 -5.83 4.83 4.52
CA ILE A 355 -5.50 6.13 3.94
C ILE A 355 -4.06 6.06 3.41
N ASP A 356 -3.88 6.33 2.12
CA ASP A 356 -2.57 6.19 1.47
C ASP A 356 -1.77 7.50 1.52
N HIS A 357 -2.45 8.64 1.40
CA HIS A 357 -1.84 9.96 1.42
C HIS A 357 -2.66 10.98 2.22
N ILE A 358 -1.96 11.89 2.89
CA ILE A 358 -2.55 13.05 3.58
C ILE A 358 -1.87 14.30 3.04
N GLU A 359 -2.67 15.28 2.61
CA GLU A 359 -2.21 16.57 2.11
C GLU A 359 -2.81 17.67 2.99
N LEU A 360 -1.96 18.54 3.54
CA LEU A 360 -2.40 19.62 4.42
C LEU A 360 -2.90 20.83 3.62
N ILE A 361 -4.06 21.34 4.00
CA ILE A 361 -4.68 22.54 3.44
C ILE A 361 -4.70 23.63 4.51
N GLU A 362 -3.84 24.64 4.33
CA GLU A 362 -3.80 25.81 5.22
C GLU A 362 -4.97 26.76 4.93
N LYS A 363 -5.21 27.05 3.64
CA LYS A 363 -6.22 27.99 3.18
C LYS A 363 -6.97 27.44 1.96
N ILE A 364 -8.25 27.80 1.87
CA ILE A 364 -9.09 27.44 0.72
C ILE A 364 -9.07 28.61 -0.27
N ASP A 365 -8.08 28.59 -1.16
CA ASP A 365 -7.92 29.54 -2.28
C ASP A 365 -7.51 28.79 -3.57
N GLU A 366 -7.05 29.49 -4.60
CA GLU A 366 -6.71 28.85 -5.88
C GLU A 366 -5.52 27.88 -5.79
N ASN A 367 -4.65 28.00 -4.78
CA ASN A 367 -3.48 27.12 -4.62
C ASN A 367 -3.87 25.65 -4.41
N ILE A 368 -5.07 25.39 -3.87
CA ILE A 368 -5.55 24.02 -3.66
C ILE A 368 -5.70 23.26 -4.99
N ILE A 369 -5.86 23.98 -6.11
CA ILE A 369 -6.02 23.36 -7.44
C ILE A 369 -4.77 22.56 -7.78
N ASP A 370 -3.59 23.17 -7.63
CA ASP A 370 -2.32 22.52 -7.94
C ASP A 370 -1.99 21.41 -6.96
N GLN A 371 -2.29 21.61 -5.66
CA GLN A 371 -2.16 20.56 -4.65
C GLN A 371 -3.01 19.32 -4.99
N ILE A 372 -4.25 19.51 -5.43
CA ILE A 372 -5.12 18.41 -5.85
C ILE A 372 -4.61 17.77 -7.16
N ASN A 373 -4.16 18.59 -8.12
CA ASN A 373 -3.74 18.13 -9.43
C ASN A 373 -2.55 17.17 -9.40
N LYS A 374 -1.67 17.31 -8.39
CA LYS A 374 -0.55 16.40 -8.12
C LYS A 374 -0.96 14.92 -8.06
N TYR A 375 -2.19 14.64 -7.64
CA TYR A 375 -2.67 13.27 -7.41
C TYR A 375 -3.46 12.67 -8.58
N SER A 376 -3.74 13.44 -9.64
CA SER A 376 -4.42 12.97 -10.86
C SER A 376 -5.67 12.10 -10.58
N LEU A 377 -6.55 12.60 -9.72
CA LEU A 377 -7.65 11.83 -9.12
C LEU A 377 -8.74 11.40 -10.14
N ASP A 378 -9.24 10.17 -10.02
CA ASP A 378 -10.43 9.72 -10.74
C ASP A 378 -11.72 10.30 -10.12
N TYR A 379 -11.74 10.37 -8.79
CA TYR A 379 -12.84 10.95 -8.02
C TYR A 379 -12.33 11.91 -6.95
N LEU A 380 -13.04 13.01 -6.73
CA LEU A 380 -12.87 13.87 -5.58
C LEU A 380 -14.21 14.04 -4.85
N ILE A 381 -14.24 13.73 -3.57
CA ILE A 381 -15.42 13.79 -2.73
C ILE A 381 -15.35 15.02 -1.82
N SER A 382 -16.43 15.80 -1.71
CA SER A 382 -16.55 16.83 -0.66
C SER A 382 -18.00 16.95 -0.15
N PHE A 383 -18.20 16.65 1.14
CA PHE A 383 -19.52 16.47 1.76
C PHE A 383 -20.28 17.79 1.99
N HIS A 384 -19.58 18.83 2.45
CA HIS A 384 -20.16 20.13 2.83
C HIS A 384 -19.70 21.30 1.93
N ALA A 385 -19.29 21.00 0.70
CA ALA A 385 -18.80 22.01 -0.22
C ALA A 385 -19.83 23.13 -0.49
N LYS A 386 -19.43 24.37 -0.20
CA LYS A 386 -20.13 25.59 -0.61
C LYS A 386 -19.88 25.88 -2.09
N SER A 387 -20.71 26.71 -2.72
CA SER A 387 -20.62 27.02 -4.15
C SER A 387 -19.24 27.52 -4.58
N PHE A 388 -18.56 28.33 -3.75
CA PHE A 388 -17.19 28.79 -4.00
C PHE A 388 -16.19 27.64 -4.10
N LEU A 389 -16.18 26.72 -3.12
CA LEU A 389 -15.31 25.55 -3.14
C LEU A 389 -15.60 24.67 -4.35
N ILE A 390 -16.88 24.42 -4.67
CA ILE A 390 -17.26 23.64 -5.86
C ILE A 390 -16.67 24.25 -7.13
N LYS A 391 -16.69 25.58 -7.29
CA LYS A 391 -16.07 26.27 -8.43
C LYS A 391 -14.56 26.00 -8.51
N LEU A 392 -13.84 26.03 -7.37
CA LEU A 392 -12.42 25.70 -7.33
C LEU A 392 -12.16 24.23 -7.69
N LEU A 393 -12.91 23.30 -7.09
CA LEU A 393 -12.75 21.87 -7.36
C LEU A 393 -13.00 21.54 -8.84
N ILE A 394 -13.95 22.21 -9.49
CA ILE A 394 -14.20 22.02 -10.92
C ILE A 394 -12.99 22.38 -11.78
N LYS A 395 -12.16 23.35 -11.36
CA LYS A 395 -10.94 23.76 -12.10
C LYS A 395 -9.79 22.75 -12.03
N THR A 396 -9.86 21.71 -11.19
CA THR A 396 -8.78 20.69 -11.08
C THR A 396 -8.69 19.81 -12.33
N ASN A 397 -7.71 18.90 -12.40
CA ASN A 397 -7.60 17.85 -13.41
C ASN A 397 -8.37 16.56 -13.02
N THR A 398 -9.04 16.53 -11.87
CA THR A 398 -9.81 15.37 -11.39
C THR A 398 -10.86 14.94 -12.42
N LYS A 399 -11.12 13.65 -12.63
CA LYS A 399 -12.12 13.24 -13.64
C LYS A 399 -13.57 13.48 -13.19
N ASN A 400 -13.91 13.13 -11.95
CA ASN A 400 -15.26 13.22 -11.40
C ASN A 400 -15.26 13.87 -10.01
N ILE A 401 -16.23 14.73 -9.73
CA ILE A 401 -16.38 15.40 -8.43
C ILE A 401 -17.72 15.05 -7.80
N ILE A 402 -17.72 14.42 -6.63
CA ILE A 402 -18.93 14.00 -5.93
C ILE A 402 -19.23 15.02 -4.83
N VAL A 403 -20.29 15.80 -5.03
CA VAL A 403 -20.73 16.88 -4.13
C VAL A 403 -22.25 16.92 -4.02
N LYS A 404 -22.76 17.58 -2.98
CA LYS A 404 -24.18 17.87 -2.84
C LYS A 404 -24.66 18.82 -3.95
N ALA A 405 -25.94 18.71 -4.30
CA ALA A 405 -26.60 19.61 -5.25
C ALA A 405 -26.51 21.08 -4.84
N LYS A 406 -25.91 21.87 -5.73
CA LYS A 406 -25.84 23.34 -5.77
C LYS A 406 -25.99 23.74 -7.23
N PHE A 407 -26.40 24.98 -7.49
CA PHE A 407 -26.54 25.48 -8.86
C PHE A 407 -25.31 25.16 -9.72
N VAL A 408 -24.11 25.47 -9.23
CA VAL A 408 -22.83 25.21 -9.93
C VAL A 408 -22.59 23.72 -10.20
N SER A 409 -22.91 22.81 -9.27
CA SER A 409 -22.65 21.37 -9.46
C SER A 409 -23.66 20.70 -10.38
N VAL A 410 -24.89 21.22 -10.49
CA VAL A 410 -25.91 20.67 -11.40
C VAL A 410 -25.56 20.91 -12.86
N PHE A 411 -24.95 22.05 -13.19
CA PHE A 411 -24.60 22.44 -14.56
C PHE A 411 -23.18 22.03 -14.99
N SER A 412 -22.45 21.26 -14.17
CA SER A 412 -21.10 20.79 -14.52
C SER A 412 -21.10 19.31 -14.85
N PHE A 413 -20.66 18.96 -16.07
CA PHE A 413 -20.47 17.56 -16.50
C PHE A 413 -19.46 16.79 -15.64
N LYS A 414 -18.57 17.50 -14.95
CA LYS A 414 -17.57 16.95 -14.04
C LYS A 414 -18.17 16.54 -12.69
N CYS A 415 -19.34 17.09 -12.33
CA CYS A 415 -19.95 16.88 -11.03
C CYS A 415 -20.95 15.71 -11.03
N LYS A 416 -20.65 14.66 -10.25
CA LYS A 416 -21.59 13.62 -9.85
C LYS A 416 -22.43 14.12 -8.67
N THR A 417 -23.49 14.86 -9.01
CA THR A 417 -24.30 15.59 -8.03
C THR A 417 -25.24 14.69 -7.20
N ILE A 418 -25.31 14.94 -5.89
CA ILE A 418 -26.22 14.27 -4.94
C ILE A 418 -27.42 15.17 -4.61
N PHE A 419 -28.60 14.77 -5.09
CA PHE A 419 -29.87 15.46 -4.87
C PHE A 419 -30.58 14.94 -3.61
N THR A 420 -30.30 15.56 -2.46
CA THR A 420 -30.85 15.15 -1.16
C THR A 420 -32.39 15.23 -1.07
N SER A 421 -33.04 16.04 -1.93
CA SER A 421 -34.51 16.17 -1.99
C SER A 421 -35.20 14.98 -2.67
N ILE A 422 -34.53 14.34 -3.64
CA ILE A 422 -35.05 13.21 -4.43
C ILE A 422 -34.66 11.88 -3.76
N THR A 423 -33.52 11.84 -3.07
CA THR A 423 -33.06 10.67 -2.31
C THR A 423 -33.58 10.64 -0.87
N LYS A 424 -34.73 11.28 -0.58
CA LYS A 424 -35.32 11.34 0.78
C LYS A 424 -35.40 9.97 1.47
N ARG A 425 -35.69 8.89 0.74
CA ARG A 425 -35.72 7.51 1.26
C ARG A 425 -34.36 7.04 1.84
N PHE A 426 -33.24 7.59 1.38
CA PHE A 426 -31.88 7.26 1.82
C PHE A 426 -31.27 8.30 2.77
N PHE A 427 -31.83 9.52 2.87
CA PHE A 427 -31.22 10.63 3.63
C PHE A 427 -32.08 11.18 4.79
N LYS A 428 -33.39 10.92 4.80
CA LYS A 428 -34.29 11.35 5.89
C LYS A 428 -33.99 10.53 7.15
N ASN A 429 -33.82 11.20 8.28
CA ASN A 429 -33.54 10.60 9.59
C ASN A 429 -32.29 9.70 9.63
N ARG A 430 -31.24 10.06 8.88
CA ARG A 430 -29.95 9.36 8.83
C ARG A 430 -28.85 10.26 9.37
N SER A 431 -27.88 9.65 10.05
CA SER A 431 -26.67 10.33 10.53
C SER A 431 -25.81 10.78 9.36
N ASP A 432 -24.92 11.76 9.60
CA ASP A 432 -23.99 12.20 8.56
C ASP A 432 -22.97 11.10 8.22
N ARG A 433 -22.60 10.23 9.19
CA ARG A 433 -21.88 8.97 8.96
C ARG A 433 -22.58 8.09 7.91
N ASP A 434 -23.88 7.83 8.06
CA ASP A 434 -24.68 7.04 7.09
C ASP A 434 -24.76 7.74 5.72
N ARG A 435 -24.85 9.07 5.71
CA ARG A 435 -24.98 9.86 4.48
C ARG A 435 -23.69 9.92 3.69
N MET A 436 -22.54 9.96 4.35
CA MET A 436 -21.23 9.93 3.69
C MET A 436 -21.00 8.62 2.93
N LEU A 437 -21.51 7.48 3.43
CA LEU A 437 -21.50 6.22 2.66
C LEU A 437 -22.21 6.33 1.30
N TYR A 438 -23.21 7.21 1.16
CA TYR A 438 -23.85 7.46 -0.14
C TYR A 438 -22.93 8.19 -1.12
N TYR A 439 -21.99 8.99 -0.65
CA TYR A 439 -20.98 9.62 -1.52
C TYR A 439 -20.03 8.56 -2.07
N ALA A 440 -19.58 7.62 -1.24
CA ALA A 440 -18.83 6.46 -1.71
C ALA A 440 -19.63 5.62 -2.73
N ARG A 441 -20.94 5.44 -2.51
CA ARG A 441 -21.84 4.75 -3.45
C ARG A 441 -21.91 5.41 -4.84
N LYS A 442 -21.66 6.72 -4.98
CA LYS A 442 -21.72 7.43 -6.27
C LYS A 442 -20.55 7.11 -7.21
N ILE A 443 -19.51 6.44 -6.72
CA ILE A 443 -18.40 5.93 -7.53
C ILE A 443 -18.92 4.80 -8.43
N ASP A 444 -19.39 3.70 -7.84
CA ASP A 444 -20.08 2.60 -8.52
C ASP A 444 -21.19 2.02 -7.60
N PRO A 445 -22.47 2.39 -7.84
CA PRO A 445 -23.58 1.95 -7.01
C PRO A 445 -23.77 0.43 -6.96
N LYS A 446 -23.56 -0.27 -8.08
CA LYS A 446 -23.79 -1.72 -8.16
C LYS A 446 -22.76 -2.47 -7.34
N LYS A 447 -21.48 -2.10 -7.48
CA LYS A 447 -20.38 -2.68 -6.69
C LYS A 447 -20.53 -2.35 -5.21
N PHE A 448 -20.89 -1.10 -4.89
CA PHE A 448 -21.11 -0.66 -3.51
C PHE A 448 -22.20 -1.48 -2.81
N ASP A 449 -23.41 -1.55 -3.39
CA ASP A 449 -24.56 -2.21 -2.76
C ASP A 449 -24.34 -3.72 -2.57
N LYS A 450 -23.52 -4.36 -3.44
CA LYS A 450 -23.13 -5.77 -3.34
C LYS A 450 -22.13 -6.01 -2.20
N CYS A 451 -21.19 -5.10 -1.98
CA CYS A 451 -20.07 -5.30 -1.07
C CYS A 451 -20.30 -4.75 0.34
N ILE A 452 -21.03 -3.64 0.49
CA ILE A 452 -21.21 -2.93 1.76
C ILE A 452 -21.79 -3.83 2.87
N LYS A 453 -22.65 -4.79 2.51
CA LYS A 453 -23.27 -5.74 3.46
C LYS A 453 -22.27 -6.71 4.11
N LYS A 454 -21.06 -6.85 3.53
CA LYS A 454 -20.01 -7.76 3.99
C LYS A 454 -18.95 -7.06 4.84
N ILE A 455 -19.05 -5.74 4.99
CA ILE A 455 -18.03 -4.93 5.66
C ILE A 455 -18.28 -4.93 7.16
N ASN A 456 -17.22 -5.21 7.92
CA ASN A 456 -17.13 -4.88 9.33
C ASN A 456 -16.22 -3.66 9.46
N PHE A 457 -16.73 -2.55 10.00
CA PHE A 457 -15.98 -1.29 10.07
C PHE A 457 -14.98 -1.33 11.23
N ASP A 458 -13.69 -1.19 10.90
CA ASP A 458 -12.61 -0.93 11.87
C ASP A 458 -12.15 0.53 11.73
N THR A 459 -12.93 1.43 12.33
CA THR A 459 -12.76 2.89 12.22
C THR A 459 -12.67 3.59 13.58
N THR A 460 -12.42 2.83 14.64
CA THR A 460 -12.18 3.36 15.98
C THR A 460 -10.82 4.06 16.02
N ILE A 461 -10.79 5.30 16.50
CA ILE A 461 -9.56 6.09 16.65
C ILE A 461 -8.70 5.46 17.74
N LYS A 462 -7.42 5.28 17.43
CA LYS A 462 -6.40 4.75 18.35
C LYS A 462 -5.39 5.84 18.67
N THR A 463 -4.88 5.81 19.90
CA THR A 463 -3.85 6.72 20.43
C THR A 463 -2.49 6.04 20.39
N LEU A 464 -1.42 6.85 20.30
CA LEU A 464 -0.04 6.37 20.33
C LEU A 464 0.47 6.34 21.78
N ASP A 465 1.58 5.65 22.01
CA ASP A 465 2.15 5.53 23.37
C ASP A 465 2.58 6.90 23.92
N GLU A 466 3.08 7.80 23.07
CA GLU A 466 3.39 9.18 23.45
C GLU A 466 2.16 9.93 23.98
N ASN A 467 0.98 9.74 23.38
CA ASN A 467 -0.25 10.37 23.84
C ASN A 467 -0.69 9.80 25.19
N LYS A 468 -0.54 8.48 25.39
CA LYS A 468 -0.82 7.80 26.66
C LYS A 468 0.08 8.35 27.77
N ASP A 469 1.36 8.53 27.50
CA ASP A 469 2.31 9.06 28.47
C ASP A 469 1.99 10.51 28.86
N ILE A 470 1.64 11.37 27.91
CA ILE A 470 1.22 12.76 28.18
C ILE A 470 0.02 12.80 29.13
N VAL A 471 -1.04 12.05 28.82
CA VAL A 471 -2.25 12.04 29.65
C VAL A 471 -1.99 11.37 31.00
N LYS A 472 -1.24 10.28 31.03
CA LYS A 472 -0.86 9.58 32.26
C LYS A 472 -0.07 10.48 33.20
N ASN A 473 0.93 11.21 32.70
CA ASN A 473 1.73 12.14 33.50
C ASN A 473 0.85 13.24 34.09
N TYR A 474 0.00 13.85 33.26
CA TYR A 474 -0.94 14.87 33.71
C TYR A 474 -1.87 14.36 34.84
N LEU A 475 -2.46 13.18 34.67
CA LEU A 475 -3.35 12.59 35.69
C LEU A 475 -2.59 12.24 36.97
N GLN A 476 -1.35 11.76 36.87
CA GLN A 476 -0.50 11.42 38.01
C GLN A 476 -0.05 12.65 38.80
N GLU A 477 0.43 13.69 38.11
CA GLU A 477 0.84 14.97 38.72
C GLU A 477 -0.28 15.62 39.53
N ASN A 478 -1.52 15.46 39.06
CA ASN A 478 -2.71 16.03 39.71
C ASN A 478 -3.43 15.03 40.64
N ASN A 479 -2.89 13.80 40.80
CA ASN A 479 -3.48 12.71 41.59
C ASN A 479 -4.95 12.38 41.23
N ILE A 480 -5.27 12.38 39.93
CA ILE A 480 -6.62 12.16 39.40
C ILE A 480 -6.81 10.68 39.07
N LYS A 481 -7.87 10.05 39.60
CA LYS A 481 -8.23 8.64 39.31
C LYS A 481 -9.59 8.47 38.64
N ASN A 482 -10.62 9.12 39.19
CA ASN A 482 -11.98 9.11 38.65
C ASN A 482 -12.35 10.52 38.24
N PHE A 483 -12.67 10.71 36.95
CA PHE A 483 -13.01 12.01 36.43
C PHE A 483 -14.06 11.96 35.31
N ILE A 484 -14.70 13.10 35.14
CA ILE A 484 -15.53 13.42 33.98
C ILE A 484 -14.89 14.57 33.21
N ILE A 485 -15.26 14.68 31.94
CA ILE A 485 -14.86 15.81 31.12
C ILE A 485 -16.06 16.72 30.91
N ILE A 486 -15.87 18.03 31.08
CA ILE A 486 -16.84 19.03 30.65
C ILE A 486 -16.19 19.89 29.58
N ASN A 487 -16.79 19.88 28.39
CA ASN A 487 -16.38 20.76 27.29
C ASN A 487 -17.38 21.92 27.17
N PRO A 488 -17.09 23.12 27.71
CA PRO A 488 -17.99 24.27 27.61
C PRO A 488 -17.86 25.00 26.26
N PHE A 489 -16.94 24.59 25.38
CA PHE A 489 -16.57 25.36 24.20
C PHE A 489 -17.41 25.00 22.98
N SER A 490 -17.90 26.05 22.32
CA SER A 490 -18.61 25.97 21.05
C SER A 490 -18.33 27.22 20.20
N ILE A 491 -17.93 27.02 18.95
CA ILE A 491 -17.73 28.09 17.96
C ILE A 491 -18.93 28.19 17.00
N THR A 492 -19.61 27.07 16.75
CA THR A 492 -20.61 26.96 15.67
C THR A 492 -21.98 26.46 16.14
N VAL A 493 -22.12 26.11 17.43
CA VAL A 493 -23.36 25.61 18.03
C VAL A 493 -23.85 26.59 19.08
N ASP A 494 -25.02 27.16 18.83
CA ASP A 494 -25.61 28.17 19.72
C ASP A 494 -26.68 27.57 20.65
N PHE A 495 -27.11 26.32 20.42
CA PHE A 495 -28.13 25.62 21.20
C PHE A 495 -27.48 24.83 22.35
N THR A 496 -26.89 25.57 23.28
CA THR A 496 -26.11 25.06 24.42
C THR A 496 -26.23 26.00 25.62
N LEU A 497 -25.60 25.68 26.74
CA LEU A 497 -25.37 26.61 27.84
C LEU A 497 -24.31 27.65 27.47
N ASN A 498 -24.46 28.88 27.96
CA ASN A 498 -23.39 29.88 27.92
C ASN A 498 -22.31 29.55 28.98
N LEU A 499 -21.17 30.21 28.92
CA LEU A 499 -20.01 29.89 29.76
C LEU A 499 -20.31 30.05 31.27
N VAL A 500 -21.07 31.07 31.66
CA VAL A 500 -21.47 31.31 33.06
C VAL A 500 -22.39 30.19 33.55
N SER A 501 -23.35 29.76 32.73
CA SER A 501 -24.22 28.63 33.03
C SER A 501 -23.46 27.30 33.14
N PHE A 502 -22.37 27.12 32.38
CA PHE A 502 -21.46 25.99 32.57
C PHE A 502 -20.71 26.05 33.91
N PHE A 503 -20.32 27.23 34.40
CA PHE A 503 -19.73 27.35 35.72
C PHE A 503 -20.71 26.97 36.84
N ASN A 504 -21.97 27.43 36.74
CA ASN A 504 -23.03 27.00 37.65
C ASN A 504 -23.26 25.47 37.60
N LEU A 505 -23.25 24.87 36.40
CA LEU A 505 -23.30 23.42 36.25
C LEU A 505 -22.15 22.71 36.98
N ILE A 506 -20.92 23.21 36.84
CA ILE A 506 -19.72 22.67 37.51
C ILE A 506 -19.90 22.73 39.03
N GLU A 507 -20.30 23.87 39.58
CA GLU A 507 -20.53 24.04 41.02
C GLU A 507 -21.59 23.06 41.55
N LYS A 508 -22.72 22.92 40.85
CA LYS A 508 -23.79 21.99 41.26
C LYS A 508 -23.40 20.52 41.13
N ILE A 509 -22.60 20.14 40.12
CA ILE A 509 -22.04 18.78 40.01
C ILE A 509 -21.12 18.49 41.20
N ARG A 510 -20.23 19.42 41.55
CA ARG A 510 -19.31 19.23 42.67
C ARG A 510 -20.02 19.13 44.02
N PHE A 511 -21.07 19.93 44.21
CA PHE A 511 -21.93 19.81 45.40
C PHE A 511 -22.61 18.43 45.47
N SER A 512 -23.15 17.95 44.34
CA SER A 512 -23.89 16.68 44.28
C SER A 512 -22.97 15.46 44.35
N TYR A 513 -21.74 15.57 43.84
CA TYR A 513 -20.79 14.48 43.65
C TYR A 513 -19.37 14.91 44.05
N PRO A 514 -19.08 15.15 45.34
CA PRO A 514 -17.81 15.74 45.78
C PRO A 514 -16.55 14.90 45.47
N ASN A 515 -16.73 13.60 45.19
CA ASN A 515 -15.64 12.68 44.90
C ASN A 515 -15.27 12.58 43.41
N ILE A 516 -16.01 13.24 42.51
CA ILE A 516 -15.71 13.22 41.07
C ILE A 516 -14.82 14.40 40.68
N ASN A 517 -13.68 14.12 40.04
CA ASN A 517 -12.84 15.17 39.49
C ASN A 517 -13.45 15.66 38.16
N ILE A 518 -13.39 16.97 37.92
CA ILE A 518 -13.86 17.58 36.68
C ILE A 518 -12.66 18.10 35.91
N ILE A 519 -12.48 17.61 34.69
CA ILE A 519 -11.42 18.08 33.78
C ILE A 519 -12.04 18.93 32.66
N ILE A 520 -11.48 20.12 32.45
CA ILE A 520 -11.81 21.00 31.33
C ILE A 520 -10.64 21.01 30.33
N PRO A 521 -10.78 20.37 29.15
CA PRO A 521 -9.78 20.43 28.11
C PRO A 521 -9.81 21.79 27.41
N THR A 522 -8.67 22.46 27.34
CA THR A 522 -8.47 23.77 26.70
C THR A 522 -7.40 23.69 25.63
N TYR A 523 -7.35 24.70 24.75
CA TYR A 523 -6.33 24.86 23.71
C TYR A 523 -5.64 26.21 23.85
N ASN A 524 -4.48 26.37 23.21
CA ASN A 524 -3.67 27.58 23.29
C ASN A 524 -4.49 28.87 23.06
N ASP A 525 -5.36 28.88 22.05
CA ASP A 525 -6.15 30.05 21.65
C ASP A 525 -7.22 30.48 22.69
N ILE A 526 -7.68 29.56 23.55
CA ILE A 526 -8.79 29.80 24.48
C ILE A 526 -8.39 29.71 25.95
N HIS A 527 -7.22 29.13 26.25
CA HIS A 527 -6.80 28.78 27.61
C HIS A 527 -6.81 30.00 28.55
N ASP A 528 -6.09 31.06 28.18
CA ASP A 528 -5.97 32.24 29.05
C ASP A 528 -7.31 32.97 29.22
N THR A 529 -8.10 33.04 28.15
CA THR A 529 -9.44 33.66 28.17
C THR A 529 -10.39 32.88 29.07
N PHE A 530 -10.34 31.54 29.02
CA PHE A 530 -11.12 30.68 29.91
C PHE A 530 -10.72 30.89 31.38
N ILE A 531 -9.42 30.88 31.69
CA ILE A 531 -8.91 31.13 33.05
C ILE A 531 -9.39 32.47 33.59
N ARG A 532 -9.32 33.54 32.79
CA ARG A 532 -9.83 34.87 33.19
C ARG A 532 -11.33 34.84 33.47
N SER A 533 -12.10 34.15 32.61
CA SER A 533 -13.56 34.04 32.77
C SER A 533 -13.95 33.30 34.05
N VAL A 534 -13.22 32.23 34.42
CA VAL A 534 -13.44 31.54 35.70
C VAL A 534 -13.13 32.47 36.88
N LYS A 535 -11.99 33.19 36.85
CA LYS A 535 -11.62 34.13 37.93
C LYS A 535 -12.64 35.25 38.12
N GLN A 536 -13.23 35.74 37.03
CA GLN A 536 -14.27 36.76 37.07
C GLN A 536 -15.59 36.23 37.65
N TYR A 537 -15.92 34.96 37.41
CA TYR A 537 -17.11 34.32 37.95
C TYR A 537 -16.95 33.96 39.44
N ASN A 538 -15.92 33.17 39.76
CA ASN A 538 -15.61 32.73 41.12
C ASN A 538 -14.13 32.28 41.16
N ILE A 539 -13.29 33.03 41.87
CA ILE A 539 -11.85 32.73 41.95
C ILE A 539 -11.56 31.36 42.58
N ASN A 540 -12.41 30.90 43.50
CA ASN A 540 -12.23 29.64 44.19
C ASN A 540 -12.51 28.44 43.26
N LEU A 541 -13.30 28.63 42.20
CA LEU A 541 -13.65 27.57 41.25
C LEU A 541 -12.42 27.03 40.49
N LEU A 542 -11.35 27.83 40.35
CA LEU A 542 -10.10 27.35 39.74
C LEU A 542 -9.36 26.31 40.59
N SER A 543 -9.46 26.38 41.91
CA SER A 543 -8.85 25.37 42.80
C SER A 543 -9.66 24.07 42.86
N GLU A 544 -10.78 24.04 42.16
CA GLU A 544 -11.83 23.05 42.30
C GLU A 544 -12.08 22.22 41.04
N ILE A 545 -11.45 22.61 39.94
CA ILE A 545 -11.46 21.92 38.66
C ILE A 545 -10.02 21.71 38.18
N TYR A 546 -9.84 20.75 37.29
CA TYR A 546 -8.57 20.51 36.63
C TYR A 546 -8.65 20.98 35.18
N ILE A 547 -7.60 21.68 34.71
CA ILE A 547 -7.55 22.20 33.35
C ILE A 547 -6.47 21.46 32.59
N PHE A 548 -6.85 20.78 31.51
CA PHE A 548 -5.93 20.08 30.63
C PHE A 548 -5.63 21.00 29.43
N LYS A 549 -4.43 21.57 29.37
CA LYS A 549 -4.01 22.43 28.25
C LYS A 549 -3.43 21.57 27.13
N ASN A 550 -4.23 21.31 26.10
CA ASN A 550 -3.81 20.46 24.99
C ASN A 550 -2.86 21.21 24.03
N ASN A 551 -1.81 20.53 23.56
CA ASN A 551 -0.76 21.06 22.67
C ASN A 551 -1.12 20.97 21.17
N ASP A 552 -2.40 21.09 20.84
CA ASP A 552 -2.98 20.99 19.49
C ASP A 552 -2.87 19.62 18.79
N ASP A 553 -2.23 18.61 19.40
CA ASP A 553 -2.41 17.21 18.98
C ASP A 553 -3.74 16.69 19.52
N ILE A 554 -4.67 16.40 18.61
CA ILE A 554 -5.99 15.93 18.97
C ILE A 554 -5.98 14.54 19.60
N LEU A 555 -4.95 13.71 19.37
CA LEU A 555 -4.85 12.38 19.98
C LEU A 555 -4.67 12.43 21.51
N ASN A 556 -4.08 13.49 22.04
CA ASN A 556 -4.03 13.72 23.50
C ASN A 556 -5.42 13.90 24.09
N LEU A 557 -6.32 14.60 23.37
CA LEU A 557 -7.72 14.70 23.78
C LEU A 557 -8.44 13.35 23.65
N VAL A 558 -8.20 12.59 22.58
CA VAL A 558 -8.78 11.24 22.42
C VAL A 558 -8.41 10.36 23.60
N GLU A 559 -7.14 10.40 24.03
CA GLU A 559 -6.64 9.63 25.17
C GLU A 559 -7.24 10.11 26.49
N LEU A 560 -7.35 11.42 26.71
CA LEU A 560 -8.00 11.95 27.91
C LEU A 560 -9.47 11.50 27.99
N ILE A 561 -10.19 11.53 26.86
CA ILE A 561 -11.58 11.07 26.77
C ILE A 561 -11.68 9.57 27.04
N SER A 562 -10.74 8.76 26.52
CA SER A 562 -10.75 7.29 26.68
C SER A 562 -10.69 6.84 28.14
N GLN A 563 -10.06 7.64 29.01
CA GLN A 563 -9.94 7.38 30.45
C GLN A 563 -11.07 8.02 31.28
N SER A 564 -11.92 8.85 30.67
CA SER A 564 -13.02 9.52 31.38
C SER A 564 -14.23 8.60 31.60
N LYS A 565 -14.98 8.83 32.68
CA LYS A 565 -16.25 8.12 32.93
C LYS A 565 -17.36 8.56 31.99
N CYS A 566 -17.39 9.86 31.69
CA CYS A 566 -18.38 10.49 30.83
C CYS A 566 -17.85 11.86 30.37
N ILE A 567 -18.27 12.27 29.17
CA ILE A 567 -18.11 13.64 28.69
C ILE A 567 -19.45 14.38 28.64
N ILE A 568 -19.50 15.60 29.17
CA ILE A 568 -20.63 16.53 29.01
C ILE A 568 -20.19 17.59 28.00
N SER A 569 -20.90 17.69 26.88
CA SER A 569 -20.49 18.56 25.78
C SER A 569 -21.66 18.99 24.91
N PRO A 570 -21.58 20.18 24.28
CA PRO A 570 -22.37 20.52 23.10
C PRO A 570 -22.07 19.57 21.93
N SER A 571 -22.82 19.70 20.83
CA SER A 571 -22.60 18.95 19.58
C SER A 571 -21.34 19.41 18.82
N THR A 572 -20.17 19.11 19.37
CA THR A 572 -18.84 19.54 18.87
C THR A 572 -17.85 18.37 18.75
N GLY A 573 -16.65 18.63 18.21
CA GLY A 573 -15.62 17.60 17.99
C GLY A 573 -15.38 16.60 19.14
N PRO A 574 -15.19 17.05 20.39
CA PRO A 574 -14.94 16.15 21.52
C PRO A 574 -16.02 15.09 21.75
N ILE A 575 -17.31 15.44 21.61
CA ILE A 575 -18.38 14.46 21.83
C ILE A 575 -18.48 13.44 20.68
N HIS A 576 -18.10 13.83 19.46
CA HIS A 576 -18.03 12.90 18.32
C HIS A 576 -16.85 11.95 18.43
N ILE A 577 -15.72 12.43 18.97
CA ILE A 577 -14.59 11.56 19.36
C ILE A 577 -15.07 10.53 20.38
N ALA A 578 -15.69 10.96 21.48
CA ALA A 578 -16.22 10.05 22.51
C ALA A 578 -17.17 9.00 21.93
N SER A 579 -18.07 9.40 21.02
CA SER A 579 -18.96 8.50 20.30
C SER A 579 -18.20 7.44 19.48
N ASN A 580 -17.12 7.84 18.79
CA ASN A 580 -16.30 6.93 17.99
C ASN A 580 -15.57 5.89 18.87
N ILE A 581 -14.96 6.32 19.97
CA ILE A 581 -14.26 5.44 20.92
C ILE A 581 -15.18 4.81 21.99
N LYS A 582 -16.51 4.97 21.84
CA LYS A 582 -17.57 4.39 22.69
C LYS A 582 -17.50 4.78 24.17
N ILE A 583 -17.04 6.01 24.44
CA ILE A 583 -17.10 6.60 25.78
C ILE A 583 -18.48 7.24 25.99
N PRO A 584 -19.13 7.04 27.16
CA PRO A 584 -20.41 7.65 27.47
C PRO A 584 -20.37 9.19 27.40
N SER A 585 -21.48 9.78 26.97
CA SER A 585 -21.59 11.23 26.85
C SER A 585 -22.99 11.74 27.19
N ILE A 586 -23.07 12.95 27.75
CA ILE A 586 -24.32 13.69 27.91
C ILE A 586 -24.26 14.87 26.94
N GLY A 587 -25.04 14.78 25.87
CA GLY A 587 -25.07 15.79 24.81
C GLY A 587 -26.05 16.92 25.13
N LEU A 588 -25.53 18.16 25.21
CA LEU A 588 -26.35 19.38 25.22
C LEU A 588 -26.71 19.76 23.78
N TYR A 589 -27.85 19.29 23.30
CA TYR A 589 -28.13 19.17 21.86
C TYR A 589 -29.44 19.84 21.47
N PRO A 590 -29.52 20.49 20.29
CA PRO A 590 -30.80 20.65 19.62
C PRO A 590 -31.27 19.29 19.06
N LYS A 591 -32.59 19.05 19.03
CA LYS A 591 -33.18 17.77 18.60
C LYS A 591 -32.76 17.31 17.19
N LYS A 592 -32.39 18.24 16.31
CA LYS A 592 -31.89 17.93 14.96
C LYS A 592 -30.51 17.24 14.98
N ASP A 593 -29.65 17.59 15.94
CA ASP A 593 -28.27 17.13 15.96
C ASP A 593 -28.18 15.71 16.50
N SER A 594 -29.14 15.25 17.31
CA SER A 594 -29.21 13.83 17.72
C SER A 594 -29.52 12.88 16.56
N ILE A 595 -30.00 13.41 15.43
CA ILE A 595 -30.23 12.65 14.20
C ILE A 595 -28.97 12.66 13.32
N PHE A 596 -28.37 13.84 13.10
CA PHE A 596 -27.22 13.97 12.21
C PHE A 596 -25.92 13.49 12.84
N TRP A 597 -25.77 13.72 14.14
CA TRP A 597 -24.57 13.46 14.92
C TRP A 597 -24.86 12.66 16.20
N PRO A 598 -25.43 11.46 16.09
CA PRO A 598 -25.77 10.67 17.25
C PRO A 598 -24.51 10.28 18.05
N THR A 599 -24.60 10.44 19.36
CA THR A 599 -23.69 9.84 20.34
C THR A 599 -23.93 8.34 20.50
N TYR A 600 -22.89 7.59 20.86
CA TYR A 600 -22.91 6.14 21.05
C TYR A 600 -24.02 5.69 22.02
N ASN A 601 -24.14 6.35 23.17
CA ASN A 601 -25.08 6.02 24.23
C ASN A 601 -26.44 6.72 24.10
N LYS A 602 -26.60 7.66 23.16
CA LYS A 602 -27.83 8.43 22.92
C LYS A 602 -28.42 9.14 24.14
N ASP A 603 -27.57 9.59 25.06
CA ASP A 603 -27.99 10.37 26.23
C ASP A 603 -27.89 11.88 25.93
N TYR A 604 -29.02 12.57 25.95
CA TYR A 604 -29.15 13.97 25.56
C TYR A 604 -29.98 14.76 26.56
N VAL A 605 -29.59 16.02 26.76
CA VAL A 605 -30.46 17.08 27.29
C VAL A 605 -30.77 18.00 26.12
N PHE A 606 -32.03 18.04 25.71
CA PHE A 606 -32.44 18.79 24.54
C PHE A 606 -32.63 20.27 24.85
N ILE A 607 -31.97 21.12 24.06
CA ILE A 607 -32.02 22.57 24.17
C ILE A 607 -32.61 23.10 22.86
N ASP A 608 -33.78 23.74 22.96
CA ASP A 608 -34.59 24.20 21.83
C ASP A 608 -34.41 25.68 21.50
N LYS A 609 -33.77 26.45 22.39
CA LYS A 609 -33.43 27.87 22.21
C LYS A 609 -31.92 28.08 22.12
N LYS A 610 -31.51 29.24 21.60
CA LYS A 610 -30.10 29.64 21.63
C LYS A 610 -29.69 30.01 23.05
N CYS A 611 -28.39 29.90 23.35
CA CYS A 611 -27.83 30.13 24.68
C CYS A 611 -28.10 31.53 25.24
N ASN A 612 -28.27 32.53 24.37
CA ASN A 612 -28.60 33.92 24.71
C ASN A 612 -30.10 34.17 24.88
N GLU A 613 -30.95 33.18 24.56
CA GLU A 613 -32.41 33.25 24.64
C GLU A 613 -32.97 32.41 25.82
N LEU A 614 -32.12 31.65 26.50
CA LEU A 614 -32.51 30.79 27.63
C LEU A 614 -32.80 31.64 28.88
N LEU A 615 -33.96 31.38 29.50
CA LEU A 615 -34.34 31.98 30.77
C LEU A 615 -33.71 31.22 31.95
N CYS A 616 -33.55 31.88 33.11
CA CYS A 616 -32.91 31.28 34.29
C CYS A 616 -33.52 29.94 34.70
N HIS A 617 -34.86 29.84 34.74
CA HIS A 617 -35.54 28.59 35.09
C HIS A 617 -35.34 27.46 34.06
N GLU A 618 -35.10 27.80 32.79
CA GLU A 618 -34.78 26.83 31.73
C GLU A 618 -33.35 26.32 31.89
N ILE A 619 -32.43 27.22 32.20
CA ILE A 619 -31.03 26.89 32.52
C ILE A 619 -30.96 25.96 33.73
N ASP A 620 -31.66 26.30 34.81
CA ASP A 620 -31.69 25.46 36.01
C ASP A 620 -32.24 24.08 35.72
N LYS A 621 -33.32 23.98 34.94
CA LYS A 621 -33.87 22.69 34.50
C LYS A 621 -32.87 21.89 33.68
N ILE A 622 -32.19 22.51 32.70
CA ILE A 622 -31.14 21.86 31.91
C ILE A 622 -30.04 21.32 32.82
N ILE A 623 -29.58 22.12 33.79
CA ILE A 623 -28.52 21.71 34.72
C ILE A 623 -28.97 20.53 35.59
N THR A 624 -30.18 20.57 36.15
CA THR A 624 -30.74 19.45 36.92
C THR A 624 -30.82 18.18 36.08
N ASP A 625 -31.33 18.27 34.84
CA ASP A 625 -31.41 17.12 33.93
C ASP A 625 -30.02 16.53 33.62
N VAL A 626 -28.98 17.36 33.48
CA VAL A 626 -27.60 16.89 33.28
C VAL A 626 -27.10 16.14 34.51
N ILE A 627 -27.30 16.68 35.71
CA ILE A 627 -26.85 16.08 36.97
C ILE A 627 -27.54 14.73 37.21
N ASP A 628 -28.85 14.67 37.01
CA ASP A 628 -29.63 13.43 37.17
C ASP A 628 -29.16 12.34 36.20
N ARG A 629 -28.82 12.70 34.96
CA ARG A 629 -28.28 11.77 33.97
C ARG A 629 -26.86 11.32 34.33
N LEU A 630 -26.05 12.23 34.86
CA LEU A 630 -24.66 11.96 35.24
C LEU A 630 -24.55 10.80 36.25
N LYS A 631 -25.52 10.67 37.15
CA LYS A 631 -25.65 9.57 38.12
C LYS A 631 -25.42 8.18 37.51
N LYS A 632 -25.81 7.96 36.25
CA LYS A 632 -25.65 6.67 35.55
C LYS A 632 -24.19 6.27 35.27
N TYR A 633 -23.27 7.24 35.27
CA TYR A 633 -21.90 7.05 34.79
C TYR A 633 -20.83 7.16 35.88
N ILE A 634 -21.19 7.74 37.03
CA ILE A 634 -20.27 8.00 38.14
C ILE A 634 -20.50 7.07 39.34
N ASN A 635 -21.60 6.32 39.36
CA ASN A 635 -21.92 5.33 40.39
C ASN A 635 -21.27 3.97 40.12
#